data_AF-A0AAE0V1I0-F1
#
_entry.id   AF-A0AAE0V1I0-F1
#
_cell.length_a   1.000
_cell.length_b   1.000
_cell.length_c   1.000
_cell.angle_alpha   90.00
_cell.angle_beta   90.00
_cell.angle_gamma   90.00
#
_symmetry.space_group_name_H-M   'P 1'
#
loop_
_entity.id
_entity.type
_entity.pdbx_description
1 polymer ?
#
loop_
_entity_poly.entity_id
_entity_poly.type
_entity_poly.pdbx_seq_one_letter_code
_entity_poly.pdbx_strand_id
1 'polypeptide(L)'
;MENAKSPEHNGAPQHYTNGLMNGFHPTQSPPSGGVGSVGGGGGGGDDSGPNCSGGHNGIENFHHLLHHQDVAHNNGSPAKRCRLRRRMDSGRKHRPPFPWFGMDIGGTLVKLVYFEPKDITAEEEQEEVESLKSIRRYLTSNVAYGNTGIRDVHLELKNLIMCGRKGNLHFIRFPTHDMHSFIQMGRDKNFSSLHTTLCATGGGAYKFEEDFRMVANLELQKLDELDCLIQGLLYVDSVGFNGHPECYFFQNPSDPENCVKRPCCLDNPFPMLLVNIGSGVSILAVYSKDNYKRVTGTSLGGGTFLGLCCLLTGCDTFEEALEMAAKGDSTNVDKLVKDIYGGDYERFGLQGSAVASSFGHMMSKERRDSISKEDLARATLVTITNNIGSIARMCAVNEKIERVVFVGNFLRINTVSTKLLAYAMDFWSKGQLKALFLEHEEQEVEVGAASMAQEKKRKKTAGVLPPDGGWGWMIVAGCFMVTVCTRAVTRCISIFFVEFQMHFARDYSGTAWIHSLVDCTTMLCAPLGSLIGNQLSCRVAVILGGFLASTGMVLSSFATSLEYIYLSLGVLTEKVLLFLAGLGFALCYTPAIAMVGIYFCERKSLAYGIAMSGSGIGTFVLAPMVQLLIEHYSWRGALLILGGLVANLCVCGALLRPITLKEEEAVPLPMDTECGYSSSPLTSDQKETNIKEEKNSKQRCMNFMQDYHFLLMPDFLVLAGSFLFLASGCSLPFVYLVPYALDVGVSHHNAAFLMSILGVIDIVGNITFGWLTDRRCLKKYRSICYMAAVGMEGLCCFLIPLLRTFALLVPFSVLYGYFDGAYVALIPVVTSDVVGTACLSSALGVVYFLHAIPYLLSPPIGGWLVDTTGTYTATFFLSGFALISSALLLCTITVVRHCQRIQRNSLSKVATPETCEAKQAEFYTVKIL
;
A
#
# COMPACT_ATOMS: atom_id res chain seq x y z
N MET A 1 15.37 73.99 -29.59
CA MET A 1 14.17 74.43 -28.83
C MET A 1 13.68 73.25 -28.01
N GLU A 2 13.33 73.30 -26.73
CA GLU A 2 13.62 74.20 -25.59
C GLU A 2 13.56 73.29 -24.32
N ASN A 3 14.60 73.18 -23.49
CA ASN A 3 15.01 74.04 -22.37
C ASN A 3 14.16 73.98 -21.07
N ALA A 4 14.47 73.04 -20.16
CA ALA A 4 14.47 73.15 -18.68
C ALA A 4 15.04 71.84 -18.09
N LYS A 5 16.23 71.70 -17.47
CA LYS A 5 16.97 72.38 -16.36
C LYS A 5 16.53 72.01 -14.93
N SER A 6 17.27 71.06 -14.31
CA SER A 6 18.16 71.18 -13.11
C SER A 6 17.68 71.96 -11.86
N PRO A 7 18.01 71.57 -10.59
CA PRO A 7 19.38 71.16 -10.15
C PRO A 7 19.48 69.98 -9.12
N GLU A 8 20.55 69.17 -9.10
CA GLU A 8 21.78 69.17 -8.23
C GLU A 8 21.56 68.66 -6.77
N HIS A 9 22.50 67.97 -6.06
CA HIS A 9 23.96 68.15 -5.94
C HIS A 9 24.81 66.87 -5.63
N ASN A 10 26.05 66.88 -6.14
CA ASN A 10 27.37 66.53 -5.55
C ASN A 10 27.62 65.23 -4.71
N GLY A 11 28.76 64.54 -4.97
CA GLY A 11 29.23 63.46 -4.07
C GLY A 11 30.46 62.62 -4.48
N ALA A 12 31.58 63.21 -4.92
CA ALA A 12 32.88 62.53 -5.19
C ALA A 12 34.04 63.51 -4.86
N PRO A 13 35.35 63.13 -4.73
CA PRO A 13 36.03 61.91 -5.23
C PRO A 13 37.13 61.33 -4.27
N GLN A 14 38.14 60.62 -4.83
CA GLN A 14 39.50 60.29 -4.30
C GLN A 14 39.70 59.05 -3.39
N HIS A 15 40.83 58.31 -3.39
CA HIS A 15 41.83 57.95 -4.44
C HIS A 15 42.87 56.89 -3.90
N TYR A 16 43.79 56.40 -4.76
CA TYR A 16 45.10 55.74 -4.46
C TYR A 16 45.27 54.22 -4.10
N THR A 17 45.58 53.42 -5.15
CA THR A 17 46.75 52.49 -5.35
C THR A 17 47.01 51.15 -4.60
N ASN A 18 47.11 50.08 -5.42
CA ASN A 18 48.22 49.10 -5.65
C ASN A 18 48.92 48.31 -4.51
N GLY A 19 49.24 47.01 -4.73
CA GLY A 19 50.27 46.29 -3.91
C GLY A 19 50.49 44.76 -4.09
N LEU A 20 51.05 44.31 -5.23
CA LEU A 20 51.60 42.98 -5.59
C LEU A 20 52.15 41.96 -4.53
N MET A 21 51.91 40.66 -4.83
CA MET A 21 52.84 39.48 -4.82
C MET A 21 53.24 38.62 -3.58
N ASN A 22 53.23 37.29 -3.82
CA ASN A 22 54.16 36.19 -3.41
C ASN A 22 54.33 35.72 -1.94
N GLY A 23 54.47 34.39 -1.73
CA GLY A 23 55.25 33.84 -0.59
C GLY A 23 54.92 32.41 -0.10
N PHE A 24 55.89 31.50 -0.16
CA PHE A 24 55.88 30.10 0.33
C PHE A 24 55.84 29.92 1.89
N HIS A 25 55.45 28.70 2.35
CA HIS A 25 55.90 27.84 3.49
C HIS A 25 56.96 28.33 4.54
N PRO A 26 57.13 27.72 5.77
CA PRO A 26 56.91 26.29 6.14
C PRO A 26 56.46 25.92 7.61
N THR A 27 56.31 24.60 7.86
CA THR A 27 56.56 23.78 9.11
C THR A 27 56.19 24.22 10.55
N GLN A 28 55.60 23.29 11.35
CA GLN A 28 56.31 22.47 12.38
C GLN A 28 55.41 21.41 13.12
N SER A 29 56.03 20.48 13.86
CA SER A 29 55.48 19.36 14.69
C SER A 29 56.43 19.13 15.91
N PRO A 30 56.54 17.99 16.68
CA PRO A 30 55.87 16.68 16.71
C PRO A 30 54.92 16.60 17.95
N PRO A 31 55.04 15.83 19.07
CA PRO A 31 55.78 14.60 19.51
C PRO A 31 54.83 13.40 19.89
N SER A 32 55.23 12.19 20.35
CA SER A 32 56.39 11.30 20.04
C SER A 32 56.25 9.89 20.68
N GLY A 33 56.73 8.83 20.01
CA GLY A 33 57.04 7.47 20.56
C GLY A 33 55.96 6.39 20.32
N GLY A 34 56.26 5.11 19.97
CA GLY A 34 57.52 4.36 19.72
C GLY A 34 57.22 2.83 19.63
N VAL A 35 58.11 1.84 19.42
CA VAL A 35 59.57 1.75 19.15
C VAL A 35 59.88 0.39 18.44
N GLY A 36 60.78 0.36 17.43
CA GLY A 36 61.39 -0.88 16.87
C GLY A 36 60.55 -1.69 15.86
N SER A 37 61.07 -2.71 15.11
CA SER A 37 62.44 -3.21 14.86
C SER A 37 62.38 -4.42 13.86
N VAL A 38 63.31 -4.79 12.95
CA VAL A 38 64.50 -4.23 12.25
C VAL A 38 64.83 -5.12 11.02
N GLY A 39 65.30 -4.57 9.89
CA GLY A 39 66.01 -5.27 8.79
C GLY A 39 65.16 -5.95 7.68
N GLY A 40 65.65 -6.16 6.44
CA GLY A 40 66.87 -5.64 5.80
C GLY A 40 67.31 -6.38 4.50
N GLY A 41 67.40 -5.65 3.36
CA GLY A 41 67.99 -6.10 2.07
C GLY A 41 67.07 -6.95 1.15
N GLY A 42 67.25 -7.00 -0.18
CA GLY A 42 68.11 -6.18 -1.07
C GLY A 42 68.29 -6.77 -2.50
N GLY A 43 68.05 -5.98 -3.56
CA GLY A 43 68.21 -6.37 -4.99
C GLY A 43 67.10 -7.27 -5.57
N GLY A 44 66.86 -7.38 -6.89
CA GLY A 44 67.40 -6.63 -8.04
C GLY A 44 67.63 -7.50 -9.29
N GLY A 45 67.09 -7.14 -10.47
CA GLY A 45 67.35 -7.80 -11.76
C GLY A 45 66.11 -8.25 -12.54
N ASP A 46 66.18 -8.20 -13.87
CA ASP A 46 65.03 -8.27 -14.80
C ASP A 46 64.69 -9.66 -15.38
N ASP A 47 63.52 -9.69 -16.03
CA ASP A 47 63.21 -10.35 -17.32
C ASP A 47 62.63 -11.80 -17.40
N SER A 48 61.85 -12.00 -18.48
CA SER A 48 61.23 -13.24 -19.00
C SER A 48 60.03 -13.89 -18.26
N GLY A 49 59.04 -14.34 -19.05
CA GLY A 49 58.00 -15.31 -18.65
C GLY A 49 58.27 -16.71 -19.25
N PRO A 50 57.36 -17.72 -19.15
CA PRO A 50 55.90 -17.56 -19.14
C PRO A 50 55.08 -18.50 -18.19
N ASN A 51 53.76 -18.31 -18.21
CA ASN A 51 52.66 -19.25 -17.84
C ASN A 51 52.48 -19.75 -16.38
N CYS A 52 51.27 -19.46 -15.88
CA CYS A 52 50.40 -20.33 -15.07
C CYS A 52 50.91 -20.93 -13.74
N SER A 53 50.63 -20.26 -12.62
CA SER A 53 49.53 -20.67 -11.70
C SER A 53 49.54 -19.93 -10.33
N GLY A 54 48.35 -19.79 -9.73
CA GLY A 54 48.15 -19.35 -8.33
C GLY A 54 48.12 -17.83 -8.09
N GLY A 55 47.33 -17.38 -7.10
CA GLY A 55 47.41 -15.99 -6.60
C GLY A 55 46.12 -15.17 -6.45
N HIS A 56 44.91 -15.74 -6.57
CA HIS A 56 43.68 -14.99 -6.28
C HIS A 56 43.44 -14.90 -4.76
N ASN A 57 43.58 -13.69 -4.20
CA ASN A 57 43.01 -13.28 -2.91
C ASN A 57 42.92 -11.75 -2.89
N GLY A 58 41.69 -11.20 -2.82
CA GLY A 58 41.48 -9.75 -2.92
C GLY A 58 40.04 -9.27 -3.12
N ILE A 59 39.05 -10.15 -3.25
CA ILE A 59 37.62 -9.77 -3.35
C ILE A 59 36.78 -10.67 -2.41
N GLU A 60 36.90 -10.46 -1.11
CA GLU A 60 35.92 -10.90 -0.12
C GLU A 60 35.37 -9.68 0.64
N ASN A 61 34.30 -9.07 0.13
CA ASN A 61 33.36 -8.25 0.95
C ASN A 61 32.08 -7.75 0.22
N PHE A 62 31.52 -8.48 -0.76
CA PHE A 62 30.17 -8.13 -1.29
C PHE A 62 29.24 -9.30 -1.73
N HIS A 63 29.62 -10.57 -1.55
CA HIS A 63 28.76 -11.71 -1.94
C HIS A 63 27.81 -12.24 -0.84
N HIS A 64 27.87 -11.70 0.37
CA HIS A 64 27.40 -12.41 1.57
C HIS A 64 25.91 -12.17 1.94
N LEU A 65 24.97 -12.43 1.02
CA LEU A 65 23.52 -12.40 1.35
C LEU A 65 22.56 -13.32 0.56
N LEU A 66 22.97 -13.95 -0.55
CA LEU A 66 22.02 -14.70 -1.43
C LEU A 66 22.36 -16.16 -1.79
N HIS A 67 23.33 -16.81 -1.14
CA HIS A 67 23.54 -18.26 -1.28
C HIS A 67 23.90 -18.94 0.06
N HIS A 68 22.94 -19.61 0.72
CA HIS A 68 23.23 -20.66 1.73
C HIS A 68 22.03 -21.56 2.11
N GLN A 69 21.67 -22.46 1.18
CA GLN A 69 20.91 -23.72 1.35
C GLN A 69 20.93 -24.41 -0.03
N ASP A 70 21.39 -25.65 -0.23
CA ASP A 70 21.82 -26.71 0.69
C ASP A 70 23.05 -27.48 0.14
N VAL A 71 24.05 -27.76 0.99
CA VAL A 71 24.71 -29.08 1.07
C VAL A 71 25.12 -29.31 2.53
N ALA A 72 24.48 -30.26 3.21
CA ALA A 72 24.92 -30.77 4.51
C ALA A 72 24.51 -32.25 4.66
N HIS A 73 25.47 -33.11 4.98
CA HIS A 73 25.22 -34.56 5.05
C HIS A 73 24.22 -34.96 6.15
N ASN A 74 23.57 -36.11 5.97
CA ASN A 74 22.60 -36.65 6.92
C ASN A 74 23.20 -36.83 8.33
N ASN A 75 22.77 -36.00 9.29
CA ASN A 75 22.44 -36.42 10.66
C ASN A 75 21.69 -35.30 11.42
N GLY A 76 20.38 -35.44 11.59
CA GLY A 76 19.55 -34.47 12.30
C GLY A 76 18.15 -34.99 12.61
N SER A 77 17.68 -34.74 13.84
CA SER A 77 16.46 -35.37 14.36
C SER A 77 15.17 -34.95 13.63
N PRO A 78 14.08 -35.76 13.68
CA PRO A 78 12.84 -35.52 12.94
C PRO A 78 12.23 -34.12 13.14
N ALA A 79 12.42 -33.53 14.32
CA ALA A 79 11.96 -32.19 14.65
C ALA A 79 12.57 -31.09 13.76
N LYS A 80 13.82 -31.23 13.30
CA LYS A 80 14.45 -30.27 12.37
C LYS A 80 13.86 -30.36 10.96
N ARG A 81 13.67 -31.58 10.41
CA ARG A 81 12.99 -31.78 9.11
C ARG A 81 11.56 -31.23 9.13
N CYS A 82 10.83 -31.40 10.23
CA CYS A 82 9.48 -30.82 10.38
C CYS A 82 9.47 -29.28 10.41
N ARG A 83 10.50 -28.62 10.97
CA ARG A 83 10.62 -27.16 10.95
C ARG A 83 10.96 -26.61 9.56
N LEU A 84 11.86 -27.24 8.79
CA LEU A 84 12.14 -26.83 7.40
C LEU A 84 10.89 -26.94 6.52
N ARG A 85 10.21 -28.09 6.54
CA ARG A 85 9.00 -28.33 5.73
C ARG A 85 7.89 -27.30 6.01
N ARG A 86 7.68 -26.95 7.28
CA ARG A 86 6.73 -25.88 7.68
C ARG A 86 7.11 -24.49 7.18
N ARG A 87 8.40 -24.19 6.99
CA ARG A 87 8.87 -22.89 6.45
C ARG A 87 8.64 -22.78 4.94
N MET A 88 8.70 -23.91 4.22
CA MET A 88 8.30 -23.99 2.82
C MET A 88 6.77 -23.91 2.64
N ASP A 89 5.98 -24.63 3.47
CA ASP A 89 4.51 -24.60 3.37
C ASP A 89 3.91 -23.21 3.69
N SER A 90 4.52 -22.40 4.56
CA SER A 90 4.12 -20.99 4.73
C SER A 90 4.32 -20.14 3.47
N GLY A 91 5.30 -20.49 2.62
CA GLY A 91 5.58 -19.80 1.36
C GLY A 91 4.71 -20.25 0.17
N ARG A 92 3.79 -21.21 0.38
CA ARG A 92 2.83 -21.66 -0.65
C ARG A 92 1.56 -20.82 -0.67
N LYS A 93 1.05 -20.38 0.50
CA LYS A 93 -0.26 -19.72 0.64
C LYS A 93 -0.34 -18.23 0.24
N HIS A 94 0.74 -17.64 -0.25
CA HIS A 94 0.80 -16.24 -0.70
C HIS A 94 1.27 -16.08 -2.16
N ARG A 95 1.15 -17.13 -2.97
CA ARG A 95 1.49 -17.09 -4.40
C ARG A 95 0.26 -16.58 -5.20
N PRO A 96 0.40 -15.60 -6.11
CA PRO A 96 -0.70 -15.17 -6.96
C PRO A 96 -1.03 -16.28 -7.98
N PRO A 97 -2.33 -16.56 -8.27
CA PRO A 97 -2.72 -17.59 -9.21
C PRO A 97 -2.22 -17.30 -10.64
N PHE A 98 -2.14 -18.34 -11.45
CA PHE A 98 -1.79 -18.28 -12.87
C PHE A 98 -2.98 -17.83 -13.75
N PRO A 99 -2.75 -17.41 -15.01
CA PRO A 99 -1.47 -17.20 -15.68
C PRO A 99 -0.81 -15.89 -15.25
N TRP A 100 0.45 -15.71 -15.63
CA TRP A 100 1.16 -14.44 -15.48
C TRP A 100 1.44 -13.85 -16.86
N PHE A 101 0.81 -12.71 -17.15
CA PHE A 101 0.96 -11.94 -18.38
C PHE A 101 1.46 -10.53 -18.08
N GLY A 102 2.31 -9.99 -18.96
CA GLY A 102 2.60 -8.57 -19.09
C GLY A 102 2.42 -8.16 -20.55
N MET A 103 1.83 -6.99 -20.80
CA MET A 103 1.51 -6.55 -22.16
C MET A 103 1.94 -5.11 -22.41
N ASP A 104 2.61 -4.86 -23.53
CA ASP A 104 2.83 -3.52 -24.06
C ASP A 104 1.96 -3.31 -25.29
N ILE A 105 1.11 -2.29 -25.24
CA ILE A 105 0.21 -1.91 -26.32
C ILE A 105 0.77 -0.64 -26.97
N GLY A 106 1.85 -0.81 -27.74
CA GLY A 106 2.48 0.24 -28.52
C GLY A 106 1.60 0.75 -29.67
N GLY A 107 2.04 1.79 -30.38
CA GLY A 107 1.25 2.39 -31.47
C GLY A 107 1.14 1.53 -32.74
N THR A 108 2.11 0.65 -32.98
CA THR A 108 2.19 -0.19 -34.20
C THR A 108 2.06 -1.68 -33.87
N LEU A 109 2.74 -2.16 -32.82
CA LEU A 109 2.74 -3.55 -32.38
C LEU A 109 2.34 -3.66 -30.92
N VAL A 110 1.43 -4.58 -30.65
CA VAL A 110 1.20 -5.15 -29.32
C VAL A 110 2.20 -6.27 -29.13
N LYS A 111 2.77 -6.38 -27.93
CA LYS A 111 3.51 -7.58 -27.54
C LYS A 111 3.19 -7.98 -26.10
N LEU A 112 3.39 -9.26 -25.82
CA LEU A 112 2.80 -10.01 -24.73
C LEU A 112 3.82 -11.03 -24.21
N VAL A 113 4.27 -10.83 -22.98
CA VAL A 113 5.02 -11.81 -22.20
C VAL A 113 4.07 -12.78 -21.52
N TYR A 114 4.36 -14.07 -21.63
CA TYR A 114 3.68 -15.15 -20.93
C TYR A 114 4.69 -16.05 -20.20
N PHE A 115 4.55 -16.19 -18.89
CA PHE A 115 5.33 -17.16 -18.12
C PHE A 115 4.60 -18.50 -18.04
N GLU A 116 5.19 -19.53 -18.62
CA GLU A 116 4.72 -20.91 -18.53
C GLU A 116 5.40 -21.62 -17.34
N PRO A 117 4.69 -21.92 -16.24
CA PRO A 117 5.25 -22.71 -15.16
C PRO A 117 5.53 -24.15 -15.61
N LYS A 118 6.74 -24.64 -15.32
CA LYS A 118 7.20 -26.02 -15.58
C LYS A 118 7.27 -26.87 -14.31
N ASP A 119 6.88 -26.31 -13.17
CA ASP A 119 6.95 -26.92 -11.84
C ASP A 119 5.55 -27.15 -11.21
N ILE A 120 4.52 -27.28 -12.05
CA ILE A 120 3.13 -27.56 -11.64
C ILE A 120 3.08 -28.92 -10.93
N THR A 121 2.43 -29.00 -9.76
CA THR A 121 2.18 -30.28 -9.09
C THR A 121 0.87 -30.93 -9.56
N ALA A 122 0.75 -32.25 -9.43
CA ALA A 122 -0.51 -32.96 -9.72
C ALA A 122 -1.69 -32.53 -8.82
N GLU A 123 -1.40 -31.87 -7.69
CA GLU A 123 -2.41 -31.24 -6.81
C GLU A 123 -2.88 -29.92 -7.44
N GLU A 124 -1.94 -29.05 -7.87
CA GLU A 124 -2.25 -27.80 -8.58
C GLU A 124 -2.97 -28.06 -9.91
N GLU A 125 -2.59 -29.08 -10.68
CA GLU A 125 -3.26 -29.45 -11.94
C GLU A 125 -4.69 -29.98 -11.72
N GLN A 126 -5.05 -30.43 -10.52
CA GLN A 126 -6.45 -30.77 -10.17
C GLN A 126 -7.25 -29.53 -9.73
N GLU A 127 -6.60 -28.52 -9.14
CA GLU A 127 -7.22 -27.23 -8.78
C GLU A 127 -7.34 -26.26 -9.98
N GLU A 128 -6.56 -26.45 -11.05
CA GLU A 128 -6.64 -25.65 -12.28
C GLU A 128 -7.94 -25.85 -13.07
N VAL A 129 -8.69 -24.76 -13.23
CA VAL A 129 -9.85 -24.61 -14.13
C VAL A 129 -9.48 -24.98 -15.57
N GLU A 130 -10.37 -25.67 -16.30
CA GLU A 130 -10.08 -26.14 -17.66
C GLU A 130 -9.78 -25.00 -18.67
N SER A 131 -10.25 -23.78 -18.42
CA SER A 131 -9.87 -22.58 -19.21
C SER A 131 -8.36 -22.28 -19.10
N LEU A 132 -7.75 -22.41 -17.92
CA LEU A 132 -6.30 -22.25 -17.71
C LEU A 132 -5.51 -23.27 -18.55
N LYS A 133 -5.92 -24.55 -18.49
CA LYS A 133 -5.29 -25.65 -19.23
C LYS A 133 -5.41 -25.46 -20.74
N SER A 134 -6.59 -25.08 -21.21
CA SER A 134 -6.87 -24.78 -22.62
C SER A 134 -5.99 -23.64 -23.15
N ILE A 135 -5.84 -22.57 -22.37
CA ILE A 135 -5.05 -21.38 -22.77
C ILE A 135 -3.54 -21.64 -22.66
N ARG A 136 -3.06 -22.30 -21.60
CA ARG A 136 -1.66 -22.77 -21.53
C ARG A 136 -1.32 -23.61 -22.76
N ARG A 137 -2.16 -24.60 -23.07
CA ARG A 137 -1.97 -25.48 -24.24
C ARG A 137 -1.99 -24.69 -25.56
N TYR A 138 -2.95 -23.77 -25.74
CA TYR A 138 -3.03 -22.94 -26.94
C TYR A 138 -1.80 -22.07 -27.16
N LEU A 139 -1.26 -21.45 -26.10
CA LEU A 139 -0.07 -20.61 -26.19
C LEU A 139 1.19 -21.44 -26.47
N THR A 140 1.35 -22.62 -25.86
CA THR A 140 2.58 -23.41 -25.95
C THR A 140 2.63 -24.34 -27.17
N SER A 141 1.48 -24.84 -27.66
CA SER A 141 1.43 -25.73 -28.82
C SER A 141 1.52 -25.03 -30.17
N ASN A 142 1.22 -23.72 -30.22
CA ASN A 142 1.19 -22.94 -31.46
C ASN A 142 2.31 -21.89 -31.47
N VAL A 143 2.84 -21.60 -32.66
CA VAL A 143 3.82 -20.52 -32.89
C VAL A 143 3.23 -19.32 -33.64
N ALA A 144 2.01 -19.47 -34.16
CA ALA A 144 1.20 -18.41 -34.75
C ALA A 144 -0.22 -18.44 -34.14
N TYR A 145 -0.84 -17.27 -34.05
CA TYR A 145 -2.15 -17.07 -33.41
C TYR A 145 -3.05 -16.23 -34.31
N GLY A 146 -4.14 -16.80 -34.80
CA GLY A 146 -4.93 -16.19 -35.88
C GLY A 146 -4.10 -16.04 -37.15
N ASN A 147 -4.24 -14.90 -37.83
CA ASN A 147 -3.55 -14.62 -39.09
C ASN A 147 -2.23 -13.84 -38.90
N THR A 148 -2.06 -13.15 -37.78
CA THR A 148 -1.04 -12.08 -37.61
C THR A 148 -0.27 -12.15 -36.28
N GLY A 149 -0.72 -12.95 -35.30
CA GLY A 149 0.00 -13.16 -34.06
C GLY A 149 1.14 -14.16 -34.23
N ILE A 150 2.32 -13.86 -33.67
CA ILE A 150 3.54 -14.65 -33.78
C ILE A 150 4.15 -14.84 -32.39
N ARG A 151 4.68 -16.03 -32.09
CA ARG A 151 5.55 -16.29 -30.94
C ARG A 151 7.00 -16.38 -31.38
N ASP A 152 7.84 -15.51 -30.85
CA ASP A 152 9.27 -15.46 -31.18
C ASP A 152 10.05 -16.52 -30.37
N VAL A 153 9.89 -17.79 -30.75
CA VAL A 153 10.45 -18.97 -30.05
C VAL A 153 11.97 -18.90 -29.85
N HIS A 154 12.67 -18.14 -30.70
CA HIS A 154 14.12 -17.94 -30.59
C HIS A 154 14.54 -17.13 -29.35
N LEU A 155 13.63 -16.31 -28.79
CA LEU A 155 13.85 -15.49 -27.60
C LEU A 155 13.41 -16.19 -26.29
N GLU A 156 12.95 -17.45 -26.34
CA GLU A 156 12.40 -18.14 -25.16
C GLU A 156 13.45 -18.29 -24.03
N LEU A 157 13.25 -17.60 -22.90
CA LEU A 157 14.06 -17.75 -21.68
C LEU A 157 13.64 -19.03 -20.95
N LYS A 158 14.51 -20.05 -20.93
CA LYS A 158 14.20 -21.40 -20.44
C LYS A 158 14.69 -21.59 -19.01
N ASN A 159 13.94 -22.37 -18.23
CA ASN A 159 14.27 -22.70 -16.83
C ASN A 159 14.32 -21.50 -15.86
N LEU A 160 13.81 -20.34 -16.25
CA LEU A 160 13.75 -19.11 -15.47
C LEU A 160 13.04 -19.33 -14.11
N ILE A 161 13.62 -18.78 -13.04
CA ILE A 161 13.00 -18.77 -11.70
C ILE A 161 12.35 -17.41 -11.46
N MET A 162 11.05 -17.30 -11.74
CA MET A 162 10.28 -16.07 -11.53
C MET A 162 9.31 -16.24 -10.36
N CYS A 163 9.32 -15.29 -9.42
CA CYS A 163 8.52 -15.32 -8.19
C CYS A 163 8.55 -16.66 -7.38
N GLY A 164 9.65 -17.41 -7.44
CA GLY A 164 9.79 -18.69 -6.76
C GLY A 164 8.99 -19.85 -7.39
N ARG A 165 8.67 -19.72 -8.68
CA ARG A 165 8.27 -20.79 -9.61
C ARG A 165 9.37 -20.98 -10.65
N LYS A 166 9.58 -22.20 -11.12
CA LYS A 166 10.45 -22.49 -12.27
C LYS A 166 9.59 -22.65 -13.53
N GLY A 167 9.94 -21.95 -14.60
CA GLY A 167 9.19 -21.93 -15.84
C GLY A 167 10.00 -21.49 -17.05
N ASN A 168 9.30 -21.22 -18.15
CA ASN A 168 9.85 -20.59 -19.34
C ASN A 168 9.12 -19.27 -19.61
N LEU A 169 9.83 -18.25 -20.08
CA LEU A 169 9.24 -16.98 -20.52
C LEU A 169 9.09 -17.00 -22.05
N HIS A 170 7.84 -16.84 -22.51
CA HIS A 170 7.48 -16.78 -23.92
C HIS A 170 7.14 -15.35 -24.31
N PHE A 171 7.50 -14.99 -25.54
CA PHE A 171 7.33 -13.66 -26.10
C PHE A 171 6.45 -13.73 -27.37
N ILE A 172 5.38 -12.94 -27.40
CA ILE A 172 4.32 -13.02 -28.42
C ILE A 172 4.02 -11.60 -28.91
N ARG A 173 3.90 -11.38 -30.22
CA ARG A 173 3.57 -10.07 -30.82
C ARG A 173 2.46 -10.16 -31.86
N PHE A 174 1.72 -9.07 -32.04
CA PHE A 174 0.71 -8.91 -33.10
C PHE A 174 0.48 -7.42 -33.44
N PRO A 175 -0.06 -7.07 -34.63
CA PRO A 175 -0.34 -5.69 -35.00
C PRO A 175 -1.37 -5.02 -34.08
N THR A 176 -1.18 -3.74 -33.76
CA THR A 176 -2.13 -2.99 -32.89
C THR A 176 -3.49 -2.77 -33.55
N HIS A 177 -3.60 -2.90 -34.88
CA HIS A 177 -4.89 -2.87 -35.56
C HIS A 177 -5.76 -4.11 -35.25
N ASP A 178 -5.14 -5.26 -34.95
CA ASP A 178 -5.83 -6.51 -34.59
C ASP A 178 -6.26 -6.57 -33.11
N MET A 179 -6.12 -5.49 -32.34
CA MET A 179 -6.47 -5.47 -30.91
C MET A 179 -7.92 -5.91 -30.65
N HIS A 180 -8.87 -5.51 -31.49
CA HIS A 180 -10.27 -5.95 -31.35
C HIS A 180 -10.42 -7.47 -31.49
N SER A 181 -9.72 -8.08 -32.44
CA SER A 181 -9.66 -9.52 -32.66
C SER A 181 -9.07 -10.26 -31.44
N PHE A 182 -8.04 -9.69 -30.82
CA PHE A 182 -7.45 -10.21 -29.59
C PHE A 182 -8.41 -10.09 -28.39
N ILE A 183 -9.05 -8.94 -28.18
CA ILE A 183 -10.01 -8.72 -27.08
C ILE A 183 -11.21 -9.66 -27.23
N GLN A 184 -11.72 -9.85 -28.46
CA GLN A 184 -12.78 -10.81 -28.73
C GLN A 184 -12.34 -12.26 -28.48
N MET A 185 -11.12 -12.65 -28.89
CA MET A 185 -10.56 -13.96 -28.51
C MET A 185 -10.46 -14.12 -26.98
N GLY A 186 -10.09 -13.07 -26.25
CA GLY A 186 -10.06 -13.04 -24.79
C GLY A 186 -11.44 -13.30 -24.16
N ARG A 187 -12.51 -12.76 -24.75
CA ARG A 187 -13.90 -13.06 -24.38
C ARG A 187 -14.25 -14.52 -24.66
N ASP A 188 -14.04 -14.98 -25.90
CA ASP A 188 -14.46 -16.31 -26.36
C ASP A 188 -13.69 -17.45 -25.65
N LYS A 189 -12.49 -17.16 -25.14
CA LYS A 189 -11.68 -18.06 -24.30
C LYS A 189 -11.90 -17.86 -22.79
N ASN A 190 -12.81 -16.98 -22.38
CA ASN A 190 -13.10 -16.65 -20.98
C ASN A 190 -11.87 -16.22 -20.16
N PHE A 191 -11.04 -15.28 -20.66
CA PHE A 191 -9.84 -14.79 -19.96
C PHE A 191 -10.15 -14.18 -18.57
N SER A 192 -11.35 -13.62 -18.39
CA SER A 192 -11.84 -13.11 -17.10
C SER A 192 -12.07 -14.20 -16.05
N SER A 193 -12.09 -15.49 -16.42
CA SER A 193 -12.06 -16.61 -15.47
C SER A 193 -10.67 -16.88 -14.86
N LEU A 194 -9.61 -16.24 -15.37
CA LEU A 194 -8.22 -16.49 -14.99
C LEU A 194 -7.69 -15.39 -14.05
N HIS A 195 -7.87 -14.12 -14.45
CA HIS A 195 -7.64 -12.92 -13.64
C HIS A 195 -8.68 -11.87 -14.04
N THR A 196 -9.20 -11.14 -13.07
CA THR A 196 -10.01 -9.93 -13.31
C THR A 196 -9.16 -8.77 -13.85
N THR A 197 -7.85 -8.80 -13.64
CA THR A 197 -6.96 -7.65 -13.85
C THR A 197 -5.67 -8.05 -14.57
N LEU A 198 -5.52 -7.60 -15.81
CA LEU A 198 -4.33 -7.71 -16.65
C LEU A 198 -3.42 -6.49 -16.44
N CYS A 199 -2.10 -6.67 -16.44
CA CYS A 199 -1.16 -5.54 -16.35
C CYS A 199 -0.68 -5.15 -17.75
N ALA A 200 -0.91 -3.90 -18.11
CA ALA A 200 -0.67 -3.38 -19.45
C ALA A 200 0.03 -2.02 -19.40
N THR A 201 0.83 -1.74 -20.42
CA THR A 201 1.55 -0.47 -20.60
C THR A 201 1.56 -0.05 -22.07
N GLY A 202 2.27 1.03 -22.38
CA GLY A 202 2.17 1.74 -23.66
C GLY A 202 0.89 2.57 -23.78
N GLY A 203 0.86 3.50 -24.72
CA GLY A 203 -0.29 4.39 -24.93
C GLY A 203 -1.61 3.66 -25.21
N GLY A 204 -1.57 2.44 -25.75
CA GLY A 204 -2.74 1.61 -25.99
C GLY A 204 -3.41 1.09 -24.72
N ALA A 205 -2.70 0.97 -23.59
CA ALA A 205 -3.28 0.57 -22.31
C ALA A 205 -4.25 1.63 -21.74
N TYR A 206 -4.15 2.88 -22.21
CA TYR A 206 -5.15 3.92 -21.97
C TYR A 206 -6.23 3.91 -23.06
N LYS A 207 -5.84 3.78 -24.33
CA LYS A 207 -6.77 3.82 -25.48
C LYS A 207 -7.85 2.73 -25.46
N PHE A 208 -7.48 1.50 -25.14
CA PHE A 208 -8.36 0.32 -25.24
C PHE A 208 -8.92 -0.12 -23.87
N GLU A 209 -8.79 0.68 -22.81
CA GLU A 209 -9.22 0.30 -21.46
C GLU A 209 -10.71 -0.05 -21.39
N GLU A 210 -11.57 0.72 -22.08
CA GLU A 210 -13.00 0.46 -22.10
C GLU A 210 -13.35 -0.79 -22.91
N ASP A 211 -12.63 -1.09 -24.00
CA ASP A 211 -12.84 -2.30 -24.79
C ASP A 211 -12.51 -3.57 -24.00
N PHE A 212 -11.37 -3.59 -23.29
CA PHE A 212 -11.01 -4.70 -22.39
C PHE A 212 -12.06 -4.90 -21.29
N ARG A 213 -12.56 -3.81 -20.69
CA ARG A 213 -13.58 -3.84 -19.64
C ARG A 213 -14.94 -4.31 -20.15
N MET A 214 -15.40 -3.77 -21.28
CA MET A 214 -16.75 -3.99 -21.81
C MET A 214 -16.90 -5.30 -22.61
N VAL A 215 -15.87 -5.71 -23.34
CA VAL A 215 -15.94 -6.88 -24.24
C VAL A 215 -15.40 -8.15 -23.57
N ALA A 216 -14.21 -8.07 -22.94
CA ALA A 216 -13.57 -9.23 -22.32
C ALA A 216 -13.86 -9.41 -20.81
N ASN A 217 -14.49 -8.42 -20.17
CA ASN A 217 -14.66 -8.32 -18.71
C ASN A 217 -13.31 -8.36 -17.96
N LEU A 218 -12.32 -7.61 -18.47
CA LEU A 218 -10.97 -7.50 -17.93
C LEU A 218 -10.63 -6.04 -17.58
N GLU A 219 -10.08 -5.81 -16.39
CA GLU A 219 -9.51 -4.53 -16.00
C GLU A 219 -8.05 -4.42 -16.45
N LEU A 220 -7.66 -3.26 -17.00
CA LEU A 220 -6.25 -2.95 -17.23
C LEU A 220 -5.65 -2.22 -16.02
N GLN A 221 -4.77 -2.89 -15.28
CA GLN A 221 -3.82 -2.23 -14.39
C GLN A 221 -2.73 -1.58 -15.24
N LYS A 222 -2.97 -0.31 -15.59
CA LYS A 222 -2.06 0.53 -16.37
C LYS A 222 -0.73 0.76 -15.61
N LEU A 223 0.38 0.68 -16.33
CA LEU A 223 1.74 0.96 -15.86
C LEU A 223 2.42 1.95 -16.83
N ASP A 224 3.38 2.73 -16.35
CA ASP A 224 4.15 3.64 -17.21
C ASP A 224 5.11 2.88 -18.14
N GLU A 225 5.27 3.36 -19.37
CA GLU A 225 6.06 2.70 -20.43
C GLU A 225 7.57 2.74 -20.14
N LEU A 226 8.04 3.79 -19.47
CA LEU A 226 9.45 4.04 -19.18
C LEU A 226 9.89 3.34 -17.90
N ASP A 227 9.04 3.32 -16.86
CA ASP A 227 9.18 2.39 -15.73
C ASP A 227 9.17 0.93 -16.25
N CYS A 228 8.24 0.64 -17.17
CA CYS A 228 8.16 -0.57 -18.01
C CYS A 228 9.53 -1.01 -18.50
N LEU A 229 10.11 -0.19 -19.39
CA LEU A 229 11.37 -0.45 -20.07
C LEU A 229 12.53 -0.67 -19.10
N ILE A 230 12.74 0.24 -18.14
CA ILE A 230 13.92 0.22 -17.26
C ILE A 230 13.89 -0.98 -16.30
N GLN A 231 12.72 -1.34 -15.75
CA GLN A 231 12.63 -2.54 -14.91
C GLN A 231 12.72 -3.84 -15.70
N GLY A 232 12.31 -3.82 -16.97
CA GLY A 232 12.51 -4.92 -17.91
C GLY A 232 13.99 -5.18 -18.17
N LEU A 233 14.70 -4.17 -18.68
CA LEU A 233 16.11 -4.22 -19.06
C LEU A 233 16.99 -4.74 -17.93
N LEU A 234 16.84 -4.13 -16.75
CA LEU A 234 17.61 -4.50 -15.56
C LEU A 234 17.27 -5.91 -15.05
N TYR A 235 16.09 -6.45 -15.37
CA TYR A 235 15.74 -7.83 -15.06
C TYR A 235 16.32 -8.82 -16.07
N VAL A 236 16.15 -8.57 -17.37
CA VAL A 236 16.62 -9.48 -18.44
C VAL A 236 18.15 -9.60 -18.42
N ASP A 237 18.90 -8.50 -18.31
CA ASP A 237 20.36 -8.55 -18.16
C ASP A 237 20.79 -9.32 -16.90
N SER A 238 20.08 -9.13 -15.77
CA SER A 238 20.40 -9.83 -14.51
C SER A 238 20.16 -11.35 -14.52
N VAL A 239 19.35 -11.87 -15.45
CA VAL A 239 19.13 -13.32 -15.63
C VAL A 239 19.89 -13.90 -16.83
N GLY A 240 20.26 -13.05 -17.79
CA GLY A 240 20.97 -13.40 -19.01
C GLY A 240 20.14 -14.21 -20.02
N PHE A 241 20.60 -14.24 -21.27
CA PHE A 241 19.97 -15.00 -22.33
C PHE A 241 20.44 -16.47 -22.29
N ASN A 242 19.73 -17.30 -21.52
CA ASN A 242 19.94 -18.76 -21.44
C ASN A 242 21.39 -19.20 -21.09
N GLY A 243 22.16 -18.33 -20.43
CA GLY A 243 23.58 -18.56 -20.09
C GLY A 243 24.58 -17.70 -20.87
N HIS A 244 24.11 -16.87 -21.80
CA HIS A 244 24.90 -15.85 -22.49
C HIS A 244 24.58 -14.45 -21.91
N PRO A 245 25.51 -13.47 -21.98
CA PRO A 245 25.20 -12.07 -21.64
C PRO A 245 24.11 -11.51 -22.55
N GLU A 246 23.23 -10.70 -21.97
CA GLU A 246 22.13 -10.05 -22.69
C GLU A 246 22.61 -8.93 -23.62
N CYS A 247 23.61 -8.16 -23.17
CA CYS A 247 24.10 -6.99 -23.88
C CYS A 247 25.24 -7.34 -24.85
N TYR A 248 25.28 -6.62 -25.98
CA TYR A 248 26.33 -6.72 -26.99
C TYR A 248 26.72 -5.36 -27.57
N PHE A 249 27.88 -5.31 -28.21
CA PHE A 249 28.38 -4.16 -28.97
C PHE A 249 29.11 -4.61 -30.23
N PHE A 250 29.32 -3.71 -31.18
CA PHE A 250 30.23 -3.95 -32.31
C PHE A 250 31.63 -3.43 -31.98
N GLN A 251 32.62 -4.31 -32.03
CA GLN A 251 34.04 -3.94 -31.99
C GLN A 251 34.45 -3.46 -33.39
N ASN A 252 35.25 -2.40 -33.45
CA ASN A 252 35.76 -1.77 -34.68
C ASN A 252 34.65 -1.41 -35.71
N PRO A 253 33.56 -0.70 -35.33
CA PRO A 253 32.45 -0.43 -36.24
C PRO A 253 32.82 0.49 -37.41
N SER A 254 33.90 1.27 -37.27
CA SER A 254 34.50 2.11 -38.32
C SER A 254 35.29 1.35 -39.39
N ASP A 255 35.49 0.03 -39.23
CA ASP A 255 36.14 -0.85 -40.20
C ASP A 255 35.15 -1.95 -40.64
N PRO A 256 34.61 -1.92 -41.87
CA PRO A 256 33.63 -2.91 -42.33
C PRO A 256 34.13 -4.36 -42.34
N GLU A 257 35.44 -4.59 -42.53
CA GLU A 257 36.03 -5.94 -42.59
C GLU A 257 36.27 -6.51 -41.19
N ASN A 258 36.64 -5.65 -40.21
CA ASN A 258 36.91 -6.05 -38.83
C ASN A 258 35.74 -5.80 -37.85
N CYS A 259 34.56 -5.38 -38.33
CA CYS A 259 33.38 -5.05 -37.53
C CYS A 259 32.66 -6.31 -36.99
N VAL A 260 32.94 -6.68 -35.73
CA VAL A 260 32.53 -7.94 -35.09
C VAL A 260 31.62 -7.71 -33.87
N LYS A 261 30.49 -8.43 -33.78
CA LYS A 261 29.62 -8.46 -32.59
C LYS A 261 30.33 -9.13 -31.41
N ARG A 262 30.36 -8.46 -30.26
CA ARG A 262 30.94 -8.92 -29.00
C ARG A 262 29.92 -8.81 -27.86
N PRO A 263 29.71 -9.86 -27.05
CA PRO A 263 28.89 -9.76 -25.85
C PRO A 263 29.59 -8.93 -24.77
N CYS A 264 28.81 -8.34 -23.86
CA CYS A 264 29.28 -7.68 -22.64
C CYS A 264 28.19 -7.74 -21.56
N CYS A 265 28.57 -7.81 -20.29
CA CYS A 265 27.64 -7.67 -19.17
C CYS A 265 27.44 -6.17 -18.85
N LEU A 266 26.23 -5.77 -18.43
CA LEU A 266 25.98 -4.41 -17.93
C LEU A 266 26.33 -4.27 -16.44
N ASP A 267 27.49 -4.79 -16.02
CA ASP A 267 27.98 -4.70 -14.64
C ASP A 267 28.03 -3.23 -14.18
N ASN A 268 27.25 -2.90 -13.16
CA ASN A 268 26.92 -1.53 -12.76
C ASN A 268 26.43 -0.65 -13.94
N PRO A 269 25.16 -0.77 -14.38
CA PRO A 269 24.67 -0.17 -15.62
C PRO A 269 24.60 1.36 -15.59
N PHE A 270 24.70 1.99 -14.42
CA PHE A 270 24.47 3.42 -14.25
C PHE A 270 25.79 4.24 -14.19
N PRO A 271 25.82 5.46 -14.78
CA PRO A 271 24.81 6.03 -15.66
C PRO A 271 24.81 5.38 -17.05
N MET A 272 23.64 5.38 -17.70
CA MET A 272 23.45 5.00 -19.10
C MET A 272 22.42 5.91 -19.78
N LEU A 273 22.61 6.16 -21.07
CA LEU A 273 21.62 6.81 -21.92
C LEU A 273 20.85 5.71 -22.65
N LEU A 274 19.53 5.62 -22.43
CA LEU A 274 18.67 4.59 -23.02
C LEU A 274 17.82 5.21 -24.13
N VAL A 275 17.96 4.69 -25.35
CA VAL A 275 17.34 5.20 -26.57
C VAL A 275 16.36 4.16 -27.09
N ASN A 276 15.07 4.35 -26.78
CA ASN A 276 14.00 3.46 -27.22
C ASN A 276 13.46 3.91 -28.59
N ILE A 277 13.67 3.08 -29.61
CA ILE A 277 13.28 3.31 -31.01
C ILE A 277 12.06 2.45 -31.35
N GLY A 278 10.88 2.97 -31.03
CA GLY A 278 9.58 2.43 -31.43
C GLY A 278 9.05 3.12 -32.69
N SER A 279 7.75 3.39 -32.72
CA SER A 279 7.10 4.18 -33.80
C SER A 279 7.71 5.58 -33.91
N GLY A 280 7.96 6.22 -32.76
CA GLY A 280 8.86 7.37 -32.58
C GLY A 280 10.02 6.99 -31.62
N VAL A 281 10.77 7.98 -31.12
CA VAL A 281 11.93 7.74 -30.26
C VAL A 281 11.84 8.50 -28.94
N SER A 282 12.17 7.84 -27.83
CA SER A 282 12.36 8.45 -26.51
C SER A 282 13.78 8.22 -26.00
N ILE A 283 14.40 9.27 -25.46
CA ILE A 283 15.78 9.26 -24.97
C ILE A 283 15.76 9.55 -23.46
N LEU A 284 16.30 8.61 -22.68
CA LEU A 284 16.32 8.61 -21.22
C LEU A 284 17.76 8.73 -20.72
N ALA A 285 18.00 9.54 -19.69
CA ALA A 285 19.22 9.46 -18.88
C ALA A 285 18.85 8.71 -17.59
N VAL A 286 19.50 7.57 -17.36
CA VAL A 286 19.23 6.65 -16.25
C VAL A 286 20.42 6.68 -15.28
N TYR A 287 20.23 7.25 -14.09
CA TYR A 287 21.29 7.44 -13.09
C TYR A 287 21.22 6.40 -11.95
N SER A 288 20.05 5.80 -11.72
CA SER A 288 19.87 4.57 -10.95
C SER A 288 18.56 3.89 -11.36
N LYS A 289 18.25 2.70 -10.80
CA LYS A 289 16.99 1.98 -11.05
C LYS A 289 15.75 2.89 -10.87
N ASP A 290 15.76 3.69 -9.82
CA ASP A 290 14.62 4.52 -9.39
C ASP A 290 14.87 6.03 -9.63
N ASN A 291 15.92 6.39 -10.38
CA ASN A 291 16.25 7.77 -10.74
C ASN A 291 16.66 7.86 -12.22
N TYR A 292 15.73 8.30 -13.04
CA TYR A 292 15.93 8.56 -14.47
C TYR A 292 15.09 9.76 -14.91
N LYS A 293 15.42 10.32 -16.08
CA LYS A 293 14.63 11.39 -16.72
C LYS A 293 14.55 11.17 -18.23
N ARG A 294 13.42 11.54 -18.85
CA ARG A 294 13.32 11.65 -20.30
C ARG A 294 13.98 12.96 -20.75
N VAL A 295 15.18 12.85 -21.33
CA VAL A 295 15.98 13.99 -21.79
C VAL A 295 15.30 14.67 -22.98
N THR A 296 14.86 13.87 -23.96
CA THR A 296 14.17 14.35 -25.17
C THR A 296 13.54 13.17 -25.92
N GLY A 297 13.10 13.41 -27.15
CA GLY A 297 12.79 12.38 -28.14
C GLY A 297 12.73 12.96 -29.55
N THR A 298 12.50 12.12 -30.55
CA THR A 298 12.20 12.56 -31.92
C THR A 298 11.00 11.79 -32.46
N SER A 299 10.19 12.45 -33.30
CA SER A 299 9.12 11.79 -34.04
C SER A 299 9.65 10.95 -35.20
N LEU A 300 10.91 11.16 -35.62
CA LEU A 300 11.61 10.41 -36.66
C LEU A 300 12.10 9.05 -36.13
N GLY A 301 11.18 8.09 -36.03
CA GLY A 301 11.44 6.74 -35.54
C GLY A 301 11.15 5.64 -36.58
N GLY A 302 11.02 4.40 -36.12
CA GLY A 302 10.73 3.26 -36.98
C GLY A 302 9.40 3.34 -37.72
N GLY A 303 8.42 4.08 -37.16
CA GLY A 303 7.16 4.38 -37.84
C GLY A 303 7.32 5.36 -39.00
N THR A 304 8.29 6.29 -38.91
CA THR A 304 8.64 7.18 -40.03
C THR A 304 9.37 6.42 -41.13
N PHE A 305 10.31 5.54 -40.76
CA PHE A 305 10.97 4.65 -41.72
C PHE A 305 9.93 3.81 -42.49
N LEU A 306 9.07 3.08 -41.77
CA LEU A 306 8.06 2.23 -42.39
C LEU A 306 7.10 3.05 -43.27
N GLY A 307 6.53 4.14 -42.75
CA GLY A 307 5.59 4.97 -43.49
C GLY A 307 6.18 5.60 -44.76
N LEU A 308 7.44 6.04 -44.73
CA LEU A 308 8.12 6.54 -45.92
C LEU A 308 8.46 5.41 -46.91
N CYS A 309 8.89 4.24 -46.45
CA CYS A 309 9.09 3.09 -47.33
C CYS A 309 7.78 2.67 -48.02
N CYS A 310 6.66 2.53 -47.29
CA CYS A 310 5.35 2.25 -47.89
C CYS A 310 4.96 3.27 -48.98
N LEU A 311 5.25 4.57 -48.77
CA LEU A 311 4.95 5.62 -49.75
C LEU A 311 5.92 5.69 -50.94
N LEU A 312 7.19 5.32 -50.76
CA LEU A 312 8.25 5.45 -51.78
C LEU A 312 8.48 4.17 -52.58
N THR A 313 8.28 3.00 -51.97
CA THR A 313 8.51 1.69 -52.60
C THR A 313 7.22 0.88 -52.77
N GLY A 314 6.19 1.12 -51.96
CA GLY A 314 4.98 0.30 -51.94
C GLY A 314 5.17 -1.07 -51.29
N CYS A 315 6.10 -1.20 -50.33
CA CYS A 315 6.14 -2.34 -49.42
C CYS A 315 5.00 -2.27 -48.38
N ASP A 316 4.48 -3.43 -47.97
CA ASP A 316 3.38 -3.53 -46.99
C ASP A 316 3.87 -3.88 -45.58
N THR A 317 5.09 -4.39 -45.41
CA THR A 317 5.62 -4.86 -44.11
C THR A 317 6.97 -4.28 -43.73
N PHE A 318 7.29 -4.31 -42.44
CA PHE A 318 8.57 -3.83 -41.89
C PHE A 318 9.74 -4.72 -42.31
N GLU A 319 9.53 -6.03 -42.30
CA GLU A 319 10.46 -7.06 -42.76
C GLU A 319 10.81 -6.86 -44.25
N GLU A 320 9.82 -6.62 -45.11
CA GLU A 320 10.02 -6.33 -46.54
C GLU A 320 10.77 -5.00 -46.76
N ALA A 321 10.41 -3.95 -46.01
CA ALA A 321 11.11 -2.66 -46.05
C ALA A 321 12.60 -2.80 -45.69
N LEU A 322 12.93 -3.64 -44.70
CA LEU A 322 14.31 -3.98 -44.36
C LEU A 322 14.99 -4.84 -45.43
N GLU A 323 14.28 -5.78 -46.07
CA GLU A 323 14.85 -6.59 -47.16
C GLU A 323 15.18 -5.74 -48.41
N MET A 324 14.34 -4.76 -48.74
CA MET A 324 14.65 -3.75 -49.76
C MET A 324 15.88 -2.91 -49.35
N ALA A 325 15.89 -2.39 -48.12
CA ALA A 325 16.99 -1.59 -47.58
C ALA A 325 18.31 -2.39 -47.35
N ALA A 326 18.28 -3.72 -47.41
CA ALA A 326 19.47 -4.56 -47.41
C ALA A 326 20.14 -4.63 -48.79
N LYS A 327 19.40 -4.36 -49.88
CA LYS A 327 19.85 -4.55 -51.27
C LYS A 327 20.29 -3.25 -51.98
N GLY A 328 19.75 -2.09 -51.58
CA GLY A 328 20.02 -0.81 -52.24
C GLY A 328 21.21 -0.02 -51.70
N ASP A 329 21.59 1.03 -52.42
CA ASP A 329 22.67 1.97 -52.07
C ASP A 329 22.10 3.40 -51.89
N SER A 330 22.23 3.92 -50.67
CA SER A 330 21.78 5.26 -50.31
C SER A 330 22.53 6.37 -51.05
N THR A 331 23.76 6.13 -51.53
CA THR A 331 24.58 7.15 -52.22
C THR A 331 24.04 7.54 -53.61
N ASN A 332 23.13 6.74 -54.17
CA ASN A 332 22.36 7.12 -55.35
C ASN A 332 21.32 8.23 -55.05
N VAL A 333 20.80 8.25 -53.81
CA VAL A 333 19.70 9.09 -53.31
C VAL A 333 20.20 10.32 -52.53
N ASP A 334 21.18 10.10 -51.66
CA ASP A 334 21.72 11.07 -50.71
C ASP A 334 22.89 11.84 -51.31
N LYS A 335 22.88 13.16 -51.13
CA LYS A 335 23.98 14.02 -51.60
C LYS A 335 25.09 14.03 -50.56
N LEU A 336 26.27 13.60 -50.97
CA LEU A 336 27.46 13.43 -50.12
C LEU A 336 28.30 14.70 -50.09
N VAL A 337 29.21 14.81 -49.10
CA VAL A 337 30.15 15.95 -49.00
C VAL A 337 31.00 16.09 -50.27
N LYS A 338 31.47 14.97 -50.85
CA LYS A 338 32.23 14.98 -52.12
C LYS A 338 31.41 15.50 -53.31
N ASP A 339 30.09 15.38 -53.28
CA ASP A 339 29.21 15.87 -54.37
C ASP A 339 29.02 17.40 -54.33
N ILE A 340 29.52 18.05 -53.28
CA ILE A 340 29.49 19.51 -53.07
C ILE A 340 30.91 20.10 -53.11
N TYR A 341 31.89 19.43 -52.51
CA TYR A 341 33.28 19.91 -52.36
C TYR A 341 34.29 19.25 -53.31
N GLY A 342 33.92 18.19 -54.04
CA GLY A 342 34.84 17.40 -54.86
C GLY A 342 35.71 16.41 -54.08
N GLY A 343 35.63 16.42 -52.74
CA GLY A 343 36.41 15.58 -51.83
C GLY A 343 35.96 15.79 -50.38
N ASP A 344 36.91 15.68 -49.44
CA ASP A 344 36.69 15.97 -48.01
C ASP A 344 36.58 17.48 -47.75
N TYR A 345 35.78 17.88 -46.75
CA TYR A 345 35.77 19.26 -46.26
C TYR A 345 36.73 19.40 -45.07
N GLU A 346 38.02 19.47 -45.38
CA GLU A 346 39.16 19.43 -44.45
C GLU A 346 39.00 20.35 -43.23
N ARG A 347 38.54 21.60 -43.43
CA ARG A 347 38.43 22.64 -42.40
C ARG A 347 37.65 22.20 -41.15
N PHE A 348 36.67 21.32 -41.31
CA PHE A 348 35.85 20.78 -40.21
C PHE A 348 35.94 19.25 -40.09
N GLY A 349 36.86 18.61 -40.83
CA GLY A 349 37.08 17.16 -40.77
C GLY A 349 35.91 16.30 -41.26
N LEU A 350 35.08 16.81 -42.17
CA LEU A 350 33.97 16.03 -42.75
C LEU A 350 34.47 15.25 -43.97
N GLN A 351 34.49 13.92 -43.86
CA GLN A 351 34.87 13.04 -44.97
C GLN A 351 33.92 13.19 -46.17
N GLY A 352 34.46 13.07 -47.39
CA GLY A 352 33.71 13.16 -48.65
C GLY A 352 32.63 12.07 -48.81
N SER A 353 32.77 10.97 -48.07
CA SER A 353 31.80 9.87 -47.95
C SER A 353 30.58 10.19 -47.07
N ALA A 354 30.64 11.23 -46.24
CA ALA A 354 29.53 11.57 -45.34
C ALA A 354 28.34 12.17 -46.10
N VAL A 355 27.12 11.87 -45.64
CA VAL A 355 25.89 12.48 -46.18
C VAL A 355 25.84 13.96 -45.78
N ALA A 356 25.80 14.84 -46.77
CA ALA A 356 25.63 16.29 -46.58
C ALA A 356 24.14 16.71 -46.68
N SER A 357 23.35 16.00 -47.49
CA SER A 357 21.89 16.15 -47.55
C SER A 357 21.22 14.83 -47.92
N SER A 358 20.52 14.23 -46.97
CA SER A 358 19.59 13.12 -47.21
C SER A 358 18.60 13.46 -48.34
N PHE A 359 18.32 12.51 -49.23
CA PHE A 359 17.52 12.68 -50.45
C PHE A 359 17.96 13.83 -51.37
N GLY A 360 19.14 14.41 -51.16
CA GLY A 360 19.60 15.63 -51.81
C GLY A 360 19.82 15.52 -53.32
N HIS A 361 19.90 14.31 -53.88
CA HIS A 361 19.95 14.07 -55.32
C HIS A 361 18.56 14.00 -55.96
N MET A 362 17.52 13.68 -55.20
CA MET A 362 16.13 13.51 -55.67
C MET A 362 15.48 14.82 -56.11
N MET A 363 16.15 15.96 -56.00
CA MET A 363 15.74 17.20 -56.69
C MET A 363 15.87 17.10 -58.22
N SER A 364 16.86 16.36 -58.74
CA SER A 364 17.02 16.15 -60.18
C SER A 364 15.98 15.17 -60.70
N LYS A 365 15.31 15.50 -61.81
CA LYS A 365 14.35 14.59 -62.45
C LYS A 365 15.06 13.34 -62.99
N GLU A 366 16.16 13.53 -63.72
CA GLU A 366 16.95 12.46 -64.32
C GLU A 366 17.34 11.38 -63.29
N ARG A 367 17.79 11.79 -62.10
CA ARG A 367 18.12 10.86 -61.01
C ARG A 367 16.90 10.21 -60.34
N ARG A 368 15.73 10.84 -60.33
CA ARG A 368 14.48 10.17 -59.89
C ARG A 368 13.98 9.16 -60.92
N ASP A 369 14.17 9.45 -62.21
CA ASP A 369 13.78 8.57 -63.31
C ASP A 369 14.73 7.34 -63.42
N SER A 370 15.86 7.32 -62.70
CA SER A 370 16.88 6.25 -62.72
C SER A 370 17.07 5.48 -61.39
N ILE A 371 16.29 5.75 -60.34
CA ILE A 371 16.52 5.20 -58.99
C ILE A 371 15.76 3.87 -58.76
N SER A 372 16.33 2.94 -57.98
CA SER A 372 15.60 1.74 -57.56
C SER A 372 14.75 1.98 -56.31
N LYS A 373 13.80 1.08 -56.04
CA LYS A 373 13.01 1.11 -54.79
C LYS A 373 13.89 0.76 -53.58
N GLU A 374 14.82 -0.15 -53.80
CA GLU A 374 15.80 -0.63 -52.86
C GLU A 374 16.72 0.51 -52.38
N ASP A 375 17.19 1.38 -53.28
CA ASP A 375 17.96 2.58 -52.95
C ASP A 375 17.15 3.55 -52.07
N LEU A 376 15.86 3.75 -52.40
CA LEU A 376 14.97 4.62 -51.62
C LEU A 376 14.70 4.06 -50.22
N ALA A 377 14.51 2.74 -50.09
CA ALA A 377 14.42 2.07 -48.79
C ALA A 377 15.74 2.22 -47.99
N ARG A 378 16.89 2.04 -48.65
CA ARG A 378 18.22 2.23 -48.05
C ARG A 378 18.42 3.65 -47.53
N ALA A 379 18.12 4.66 -48.36
CA ALA A 379 18.27 6.07 -47.99
C ALA A 379 17.31 6.48 -46.86
N THR A 380 16.09 5.94 -46.86
CA THR A 380 15.14 6.12 -45.74
C THR A 380 15.73 5.56 -44.45
N LEU A 381 16.24 4.32 -44.48
CA LEU A 381 16.86 3.66 -43.33
C LEU A 381 18.07 4.44 -42.80
N VAL A 382 19.01 4.78 -43.69
CA VAL A 382 20.23 5.53 -43.36
C VAL A 382 19.91 6.91 -42.78
N THR A 383 18.93 7.62 -43.35
CA THR A 383 18.51 8.94 -42.90
C THR A 383 17.91 8.91 -41.49
N ILE A 384 16.98 7.99 -41.21
CA ILE A 384 16.37 7.85 -39.88
C ILE A 384 17.43 7.42 -38.85
N THR A 385 18.23 6.41 -39.16
CA THR A 385 19.27 5.88 -38.25
C THR A 385 20.34 6.93 -37.92
N ASN A 386 20.83 7.68 -38.92
CA ASN A 386 21.81 8.76 -38.68
C ASN A 386 21.21 9.94 -37.90
N ASN A 387 19.93 10.26 -38.09
CA ASN A 387 19.24 11.28 -37.29
C ASN A 387 19.17 10.87 -35.81
N ILE A 388 18.73 9.63 -35.53
CA ILE A 388 18.64 9.07 -34.18
C ILE A 388 20.02 9.03 -33.52
N GLY A 389 21.06 8.56 -34.23
CA GLY A 389 22.44 8.56 -33.76
C GLY A 389 22.94 9.96 -33.42
N SER A 390 22.72 10.95 -34.30
CA SER A 390 23.15 12.33 -34.05
C SER A 390 22.50 12.93 -32.79
N ILE A 391 21.19 12.71 -32.60
CA ILE A 391 20.46 13.19 -31.41
C ILE A 391 20.93 12.46 -30.15
N ALA A 392 21.07 11.13 -30.20
CA ALA A 392 21.59 10.34 -29.08
C ALA A 392 22.98 10.79 -28.63
N ARG A 393 23.89 11.04 -29.59
CA ARG A 393 25.23 11.59 -29.35
C ARG A 393 25.19 12.96 -28.65
N MET A 394 24.33 13.86 -29.11
CA MET A 394 24.17 15.20 -28.48
C MET A 394 23.63 15.09 -27.05
N CYS A 395 22.68 14.19 -26.80
CA CYS A 395 22.15 13.93 -25.47
C CYS A 395 23.22 13.31 -24.55
N ALA A 396 23.98 12.33 -25.04
CA ALA A 396 25.05 11.66 -24.31
C ALA A 396 26.14 12.64 -23.85
N VAL A 397 26.58 13.54 -24.74
CA VAL A 397 27.56 14.59 -24.44
C VAL A 397 27.01 15.62 -23.44
N ASN A 398 25.75 16.05 -23.60
CA ASN A 398 25.12 17.01 -22.69
C ASN A 398 24.93 16.45 -21.26
N GLU A 399 24.52 15.19 -21.16
CA GLU A 399 24.30 14.49 -19.89
C GLU A 399 25.58 13.89 -19.28
N LYS A 400 26.70 13.94 -20.03
CA LYS A 400 28.01 13.37 -19.66
C LYS A 400 27.95 11.85 -19.41
N ILE A 401 27.32 11.12 -20.34
CA ILE A 401 27.16 9.67 -20.27
C ILE A 401 27.82 9.01 -21.48
N GLU A 402 28.76 8.10 -21.23
CA GLU A 402 29.57 7.43 -22.27
C GLU A 402 28.89 6.19 -22.88
N ARG A 403 27.98 5.56 -22.12
CA ARG A 403 27.24 4.35 -22.55
C ARG A 403 25.88 4.73 -23.13
N VAL A 404 25.66 4.42 -24.41
CA VAL A 404 24.38 4.62 -25.09
C VAL A 404 23.79 3.26 -25.46
N VAL A 405 22.75 2.85 -24.75
CA VAL A 405 22.01 1.60 -25.01
C VAL A 405 20.86 1.90 -25.96
N PHE A 406 20.84 1.26 -27.13
CA PHE A 406 19.77 1.36 -28.11
C PHE A 406 18.87 0.12 -28.03
N VAL A 407 17.56 0.35 -27.95
CA VAL A 407 16.53 -0.69 -27.85
C VAL A 407 15.33 -0.32 -28.73
N GLY A 408 14.37 -1.23 -28.89
CA GLY A 408 13.12 -1.01 -29.59
C GLY A 408 13.04 -1.72 -30.94
N ASN A 409 11.79 -2.03 -31.33
CA ASN A 409 11.45 -2.87 -32.50
C ASN A 409 12.04 -2.41 -33.84
N PHE A 410 12.50 -1.17 -33.98
CA PHE A 410 13.21 -0.72 -35.19
C PHE A 410 14.52 -1.48 -35.42
N LEU A 411 15.15 -2.03 -34.38
CA LEU A 411 16.43 -2.73 -34.48
C LEU A 411 16.27 -4.23 -34.78
N ARG A 412 15.07 -4.82 -34.61
CA ARG A 412 14.77 -6.24 -34.94
C ARG A 412 15.29 -6.56 -36.33
N ILE A 413 16.15 -7.59 -36.42
CA ILE A 413 16.85 -8.09 -37.63
C ILE A 413 17.64 -7.02 -38.45
N ASN A 414 17.72 -5.78 -37.96
CA ASN A 414 18.21 -4.61 -38.67
C ASN A 414 19.71 -4.37 -38.38
N THR A 415 20.51 -5.38 -38.73
CA THR A 415 21.99 -5.34 -38.55
C THR A 415 22.67 -4.18 -39.28
N VAL A 416 22.02 -3.63 -40.31
CA VAL A 416 22.44 -2.39 -40.99
C VAL A 416 22.37 -1.21 -40.01
N SER A 417 21.26 -1.03 -39.31
CA SER A 417 21.08 0.12 -38.41
C SER A 417 21.86 -0.01 -37.11
N THR A 418 22.00 -1.21 -36.54
CA THR A 418 22.84 -1.39 -35.35
C THR A 418 24.32 -1.15 -35.65
N LYS A 419 24.83 -1.59 -36.82
CA LYS A 419 26.19 -1.21 -37.28
C LYS A 419 26.33 0.29 -37.56
N LEU A 420 25.35 0.94 -38.19
CA LEU A 420 25.36 2.40 -38.42
C LEU A 420 25.33 3.21 -37.12
N LEU A 421 24.54 2.80 -36.12
CA LEU A 421 24.53 3.45 -34.79
C LEU A 421 25.87 3.25 -34.07
N ALA A 422 26.47 2.06 -34.15
CA ALA A 422 27.78 1.81 -33.57
C ALA A 422 28.87 2.67 -34.23
N TYR A 423 28.88 2.75 -35.55
CA TYR A 423 29.78 3.64 -36.30
C TYR A 423 29.55 5.11 -35.95
N ALA A 424 28.28 5.56 -35.88
CA ALA A 424 27.94 6.93 -35.57
C ALA A 424 28.31 7.34 -34.13
N MET A 425 28.24 6.42 -33.15
CA MET A 425 28.77 6.70 -31.81
C MET A 425 30.29 6.78 -31.81
N ASP A 426 30.97 5.78 -32.37
CA ASP A 426 32.43 5.69 -32.42
C ASP A 426 33.07 6.89 -33.15
N PHE A 427 32.71 7.08 -34.43
CA PHE A 427 33.31 8.08 -35.31
C PHE A 427 33.06 9.52 -34.84
N TRP A 428 31.80 9.90 -34.59
CA TRP A 428 31.44 11.29 -34.22
C TRP A 428 31.75 11.65 -32.74
N SER A 429 32.24 10.70 -31.94
CA SER A 429 32.78 10.94 -30.58
C SER A 429 34.28 10.72 -30.46
N LYS A 430 34.96 10.22 -31.52
CA LYS A 430 36.35 9.77 -31.49
C LYS A 430 36.59 8.66 -30.44
N GLY A 431 35.67 7.69 -30.38
CA GLY A 431 35.72 6.54 -29.48
C GLY A 431 35.30 6.80 -28.02
N GLN A 432 34.79 8.00 -27.70
CA GLN A 432 34.33 8.34 -26.33
C GLN A 432 32.94 7.78 -25.99
N LEU A 433 32.06 7.61 -26.98
CA LEU A 433 30.74 7.04 -26.79
C LEU A 433 30.69 5.60 -27.31
N LYS A 434 30.15 4.70 -26.49
CA LYS A 434 29.95 3.30 -26.86
C LYS A 434 28.48 3.01 -27.09
N ALA A 435 28.14 2.60 -28.32
CA ALA A 435 26.85 2.01 -28.63
C ALA A 435 26.76 0.60 -28.03
N LEU A 436 25.66 0.33 -27.33
CA LEU A 436 25.30 -0.94 -26.72
C LEU A 436 23.91 -1.34 -27.24
N PHE A 437 23.71 -2.65 -27.39
CA PHE A 437 22.48 -3.28 -27.86
C PHE A 437 22.19 -4.50 -26.98
N LEU A 438 21.01 -5.09 -27.09
CA LEU A 438 20.54 -6.21 -26.25
C LEU A 438 19.98 -7.32 -27.17
N GLU A 439 19.92 -8.59 -26.77
CA GLU A 439 19.35 -9.63 -27.64
C GLU A 439 17.81 -9.57 -27.68
N HIS A 440 17.16 -9.20 -26.57
CA HIS A 440 15.71 -9.00 -26.45
C HIS A 440 15.32 -7.54 -26.72
N GLU A 441 15.70 -7.00 -27.87
CA GLU A 441 15.52 -5.59 -28.30
C GLU A 441 14.04 -5.09 -28.25
N GLU A 442 13.08 -5.97 -27.98
CA GLU A 442 11.67 -5.77 -28.29
C GLU A 442 10.70 -5.82 -27.10
N GLN A 443 11.04 -6.54 -26.02
CA GLN A 443 10.04 -7.06 -25.05
C GLN A 443 10.32 -6.70 -23.58
N GLU A 444 11.40 -5.98 -23.29
CA GLU A 444 11.76 -5.56 -21.93
C GLU A 444 10.58 -4.89 -21.22
N VAL A 445 9.87 -4.01 -21.94
CA VAL A 445 8.68 -3.30 -21.47
C VAL A 445 7.62 -4.24 -20.89
N GLU A 446 7.40 -5.41 -21.50
CA GLU A 446 6.45 -6.42 -20.98
C GLU A 446 7.01 -7.23 -19.83
N VAL A 447 8.32 -7.53 -19.81
CA VAL A 447 8.98 -8.21 -18.70
C VAL A 447 8.93 -7.32 -17.45
N GLY A 448 9.18 -6.02 -17.62
CA GLY A 448 8.98 -5.00 -16.60
C GLY A 448 7.51 -4.88 -16.17
N ALA A 449 6.57 -4.94 -17.12
CA ALA A 449 5.14 -4.91 -16.79
C ALA A 449 4.70 -6.16 -15.98
N ALA A 450 5.18 -7.35 -16.34
CA ALA A 450 4.93 -8.60 -15.61
C ALA A 450 5.61 -8.61 -14.23
N SER A 451 6.82 -8.05 -14.12
CA SER A 451 7.56 -7.90 -12.86
C SER A 451 6.86 -6.89 -11.93
N MET A 452 6.50 -5.70 -12.41
CA MET A 452 5.79 -4.70 -11.63
C MET A 452 4.34 -5.08 -11.33
N ALA A 453 3.67 -5.86 -12.17
CA ALA A 453 2.40 -6.50 -11.83
C ALA A 453 2.54 -7.29 -10.53
N GLN A 454 3.62 -8.06 -10.42
CA GLN A 454 3.92 -8.90 -9.27
C GLN A 454 4.48 -8.10 -8.09
N GLU A 455 5.24 -7.03 -8.28
CA GLU A 455 5.67 -6.18 -7.16
C GLU A 455 4.53 -5.32 -6.60
N LYS A 456 3.65 -4.77 -7.44
CA LYS A 456 2.42 -4.07 -7.00
C LYS A 456 1.42 -5.05 -6.38
N LYS A 457 1.22 -6.26 -6.92
CA LYS A 457 0.45 -7.32 -6.23
C LYS A 457 1.14 -7.75 -4.92
N ARG A 458 2.47 -7.84 -4.84
CA ARG A 458 3.20 -8.12 -3.57
C ARG A 458 3.00 -6.99 -2.56
N LYS A 459 3.00 -5.72 -2.97
CA LYS A 459 2.74 -4.55 -2.12
C LYS A 459 1.27 -4.41 -1.70
N LYS A 460 0.29 -4.82 -2.53
CA LYS A 460 -1.14 -4.89 -2.16
C LYS A 460 -1.48 -6.10 -1.27
N THR A 461 -0.94 -7.28 -1.57
CA THR A 461 -1.15 -8.51 -0.75
C THR A 461 -0.33 -8.47 0.54
N ALA A 462 0.78 -7.75 0.57
CA ALA A 462 1.45 -7.29 1.79
C ALA A 462 1.10 -5.83 2.10
N GLY A 463 -0.16 -5.43 1.89
CA GLY A 463 -0.73 -4.24 2.53
C GLY A 463 -0.46 -4.35 4.02
N VAL A 464 0.25 -3.35 4.56
CA VAL A 464 1.30 -3.53 5.59
C VAL A 464 0.95 -4.62 6.61
N LEU A 465 1.64 -5.76 6.48
CA LEU A 465 1.48 -6.89 7.40
C LEU A 465 1.63 -6.37 8.84
N PRO A 466 0.60 -6.52 9.71
CA PRO A 466 0.64 -6.03 11.08
C PRO A 466 1.92 -6.54 11.74
N PRO A 467 2.76 -5.66 12.32
CA PRO A 467 4.09 -6.06 12.77
C PRO A 467 4.07 -7.04 13.96
N ASP A 468 2.90 -7.28 14.59
CA ASP A 468 2.66 -8.23 15.69
C ASP A 468 3.71 -8.12 16.82
N GLY A 469 4.23 -6.90 17.00
CA GLY A 469 5.42 -6.57 17.76
C GLY A 469 5.95 -5.15 17.46
N GLY A 470 7.18 -4.88 17.89
CA GLY A 470 7.83 -3.57 17.71
C GLY A 470 7.00 -2.43 18.30
N TRP A 471 6.79 -1.36 17.52
CA TRP A 471 5.98 -0.20 17.93
C TRP A 471 4.52 -0.55 18.25
N GLY A 472 4.01 -1.71 17.83
CA GLY A 472 2.68 -2.19 18.23
C GLY A 472 2.50 -2.26 19.75
N TRP A 473 3.55 -2.57 20.50
CA TRP A 473 3.48 -2.55 21.98
C TRP A 473 3.40 -1.13 22.56
N MET A 474 3.95 -0.12 21.86
CA MET A 474 3.73 1.29 22.22
C MET A 474 2.31 1.75 21.90
N ILE A 475 1.69 1.23 20.84
CA ILE A 475 0.26 1.46 20.53
C ILE A 475 -0.63 0.82 21.61
N VAL A 476 -0.31 -0.41 22.06
CA VAL A 476 -1.01 -1.07 23.18
C VAL A 476 -0.85 -0.28 24.48
N ALA A 477 0.36 0.21 24.81
CA ALA A 477 0.60 1.03 25.99
C ALA A 477 -0.12 2.39 25.93
N GLY A 478 -0.16 3.03 24.76
CA GLY A 478 -0.94 4.24 24.53
C GLY A 478 -2.45 3.99 24.70
N CYS A 479 -2.97 2.91 24.12
CA CYS A 479 -4.37 2.52 24.26
C CYS A 479 -4.73 2.15 25.71
N PHE A 480 -3.81 1.53 26.46
CA PHE A 480 -3.95 1.23 27.89
C PHE A 480 -4.08 2.50 28.76
N MET A 481 -3.30 3.55 28.47
CA MET A 481 -3.51 4.85 29.14
C MET A 481 -4.79 5.56 28.67
N VAL A 482 -5.22 5.38 27.41
CA VAL A 482 -6.52 5.85 26.94
C VAL A 482 -7.66 5.15 27.70
N THR A 483 -7.62 3.84 27.93
CA THR A 483 -8.68 3.13 28.68
C THR A 483 -8.68 3.44 30.17
N VAL A 484 -7.53 3.75 30.78
CA VAL A 484 -7.47 4.40 32.12
C VAL A 484 -8.18 5.75 32.09
N CYS A 485 -7.75 6.67 31.23
CA CYS A 485 -8.21 8.07 31.26
C CYS A 485 -9.64 8.28 30.70
N THR A 486 -10.25 7.25 30.11
CA THR A 486 -11.65 7.25 29.63
C THR A 486 -12.51 6.33 30.49
N ARG A 487 -12.50 5.01 30.23
CA ARG A 487 -13.42 4.04 30.85
C ARG A 487 -13.33 3.97 32.37
N ALA A 488 -12.14 4.05 32.95
CA ALA A 488 -12.02 4.04 34.41
C ALA A 488 -12.47 5.36 35.05
N VAL A 489 -12.17 6.50 34.42
CA VAL A 489 -12.67 7.81 34.85
C VAL A 489 -14.21 7.84 34.83
N THR A 490 -14.84 7.37 33.75
CA THR A 490 -16.32 7.26 33.68
C THR A 490 -16.87 6.31 34.75
N ARG A 491 -16.27 5.13 34.94
CA ARG A 491 -16.67 4.18 36.02
C ARG A 491 -16.56 4.80 37.42
N CYS A 492 -15.63 5.72 37.66
CA CYS A 492 -15.49 6.41 38.94
C CYS A 492 -16.52 7.54 39.16
N ILE A 493 -17.30 7.95 38.14
CA ILE A 493 -18.37 8.95 38.31
C ILE A 493 -19.45 8.45 39.28
N SER A 494 -19.69 7.13 39.39
CA SER A 494 -20.67 6.58 40.35
C SER A 494 -20.28 6.79 41.82
N ILE A 495 -19.01 7.10 42.14
CA ILE A 495 -18.58 7.45 43.50
C ILE A 495 -19.11 8.84 43.89
N PHE A 496 -19.16 9.76 42.93
CA PHE A 496 -19.73 11.09 43.13
C PHE A 496 -21.26 11.08 43.26
N PHE A 497 -21.95 9.97 42.94
CA PHE A 497 -23.41 9.88 42.94
C PHE A 497 -24.01 10.31 44.28
N VAL A 498 -23.54 9.73 45.39
CA VAL A 498 -24.07 10.01 46.73
C VAL A 498 -23.83 11.47 47.14
N GLU A 499 -22.65 12.01 46.81
CA GLU A 499 -22.28 13.39 47.10
C GLU A 499 -23.12 14.39 46.29
N PHE A 500 -23.38 14.11 45.00
CA PHE A 500 -24.29 14.93 44.19
C PHE A 500 -25.74 14.83 44.67
N GLN A 501 -26.19 13.62 45.06
CA GLN A 501 -27.53 13.39 45.60
C GLN A 501 -27.76 14.22 46.88
N MET A 502 -26.79 14.22 47.80
CA MET A 502 -26.83 15.04 49.03
C MET A 502 -26.70 16.54 48.75
N HIS A 503 -25.74 16.97 47.91
CA HIS A 503 -25.45 18.39 47.68
C HIS A 503 -26.57 19.12 46.92
N PHE A 504 -27.26 18.44 46.01
CA PHE A 504 -28.30 19.03 45.17
C PHE A 504 -29.73 18.56 45.50
N ALA A 505 -29.90 17.69 46.52
CA ALA A 505 -31.19 17.20 47.03
C ALA A 505 -32.15 16.68 45.95
N ARG A 506 -31.67 15.74 45.12
CA ARG A 506 -32.47 15.09 44.06
C ARG A 506 -32.66 13.59 44.29
N ASP A 507 -33.57 13.02 43.53
CA ASP A 507 -33.91 11.60 43.44
C ASP A 507 -32.80 10.76 42.78
N TYR A 508 -32.92 9.43 42.88
CA TYR A 508 -31.98 8.49 42.28
C TYR A 508 -32.03 8.56 40.74
N SER A 509 -33.24 8.60 40.15
CA SER A 509 -33.40 8.72 38.69
C SER A 509 -32.71 9.97 38.13
N GLY A 510 -32.88 11.13 38.78
CA GLY A 510 -32.22 12.38 38.46
C GLY A 510 -30.71 12.25 38.47
N THR A 511 -30.14 11.82 39.60
CA THR A 511 -28.69 11.73 39.79
C THR A 511 -28.03 10.73 38.82
N ALA A 512 -28.73 9.66 38.43
CA ALA A 512 -28.25 8.67 37.47
C ALA A 512 -27.97 9.23 36.07
N TRP A 513 -28.66 10.30 35.64
CA TRP A 513 -28.46 10.92 34.32
C TRP A 513 -27.02 11.40 34.10
N ILE A 514 -26.27 11.77 35.14
CA ILE A 514 -24.86 12.20 35.01
C ILE A 514 -24.02 11.11 34.33
N HIS A 515 -24.06 9.89 34.86
CA HIS A 515 -23.31 8.76 34.32
C HIS A 515 -23.82 8.36 32.93
N SER A 516 -25.16 8.31 32.76
CA SER A 516 -25.78 7.99 31.46
C SER A 516 -25.42 8.96 30.35
N LEU A 517 -25.35 10.27 30.64
CA LEU A 517 -25.09 11.28 29.61
C LEU A 517 -23.61 11.31 29.19
N VAL A 518 -22.67 11.03 30.08
CA VAL A 518 -21.25 10.88 29.73
C VAL A 518 -21.04 9.65 28.85
N ASP A 519 -21.51 8.47 29.27
CA ASP A 519 -21.34 7.24 28.48
C ASP A 519 -22.14 7.31 27.16
N CYS A 520 -23.39 7.78 27.19
CA CYS A 520 -24.18 7.99 25.97
C CYS A 520 -23.45 8.92 24.98
N THR A 521 -22.96 10.08 25.41
CA THR A 521 -22.23 10.99 24.49
C THR A 521 -20.95 10.33 23.95
N THR A 522 -20.21 9.61 24.81
CA THR A 522 -19.00 8.88 24.41
C THR A 522 -19.29 7.80 23.35
N MET A 523 -20.42 7.11 23.50
CA MET A 523 -20.89 6.08 22.57
C MET A 523 -21.47 6.69 21.28
N LEU A 524 -22.30 7.72 21.40
CA LEU A 524 -22.98 8.42 20.29
C LEU A 524 -21.98 9.08 19.33
N CYS A 525 -20.90 9.66 19.86
CA CYS A 525 -19.85 10.29 19.06
C CYS A 525 -18.77 9.30 18.56
N ALA A 526 -18.88 8.00 18.86
CA ALA A 526 -17.90 7.00 18.43
C ALA A 526 -17.69 6.89 16.90
N PRO A 527 -18.72 7.03 16.03
CA PRO A 527 -18.54 7.10 14.58
C PRO A 527 -17.74 8.33 14.14
N LEU A 528 -17.90 9.47 14.83
CA LEU A 528 -17.15 10.70 14.54
C LEU A 528 -15.67 10.53 14.91
N GLY A 529 -15.39 9.85 16.03
CA GLY A 529 -14.04 9.41 16.40
C GLY A 529 -13.41 8.52 15.32
N SER A 530 -14.13 7.48 14.87
CA SER A 530 -13.69 6.63 13.77
C SER A 530 -13.42 7.42 12.48
N LEU A 531 -14.33 8.31 12.09
CA LEU A 531 -14.23 9.11 10.87
C LEU A 531 -13.02 10.05 10.86
N ILE A 532 -12.78 10.76 11.97
CA ILE A 532 -11.62 11.66 12.13
C ILE A 532 -10.32 10.86 12.25
N GLY A 533 -10.35 9.70 12.91
CA GLY A 533 -9.22 8.78 12.98
C GLY A 533 -8.80 8.27 11.59
N ASN A 534 -9.77 7.94 10.73
CA ASN A 534 -9.55 7.44 9.38
C ASN A 534 -9.16 8.56 8.38
N GLN A 535 -9.82 9.73 8.41
CA GLN A 535 -9.64 10.78 7.40
C GLN A 535 -8.53 11.81 7.71
N LEU A 536 -8.19 12.03 8.97
CA LEU A 536 -7.17 13.01 9.38
C LEU A 536 -5.96 12.31 9.99
N SER A 537 -6.14 11.71 11.18
CA SER A 537 -5.23 10.76 11.80
C SER A 537 -5.74 10.36 13.18
N CYS A 538 -5.60 9.09 13.57
CA CYS A 538 -5.80 8.64 14.95
C CYS A 538 -4.99 9.47 15.97
N ARG A 539 -3.78 9.93 15.62
CA ARG A 539 -2.97 10.83 16.47
C ARG A 539 -3.67 12.16 16.73
N VAL A 540 -4.22 12.78 15.69
CA VAL A 540 -4.88 14.09 15.78
C VAL A 540 -6.22 13.95 16.53
N ALA A 541 -6.97 12.88 16.25
CA ALA A 541 -8.22 12.57 16.94
C ALA A 541 -8.04 12.49 18.47
N VAL A 542 -7.07 11.70 18.94
CA VAL A 542 -6.83 11.51 20.39
C VAL A 542 -6.24 12.76 21.06
N ILE A 543 -5.43 13.56 20.36
CA ILE A 543 -4.93 14.84 20.90
C ILE A 543 -6.07 15.85 21.08
N LEU A 544 -6.91 16.03 20.05
CA LEU A 544 -8.08 16.91 20.11
C LEU A 544 -9.09 16.43 21.17
N GLY A 545 -9.33 15.12 21.23
CA GLY A 545 -10.18 14.49 22.22
C GLY A 545 -9.72 14.72 23.66
N GLY A 546 -8.42 14.58 23.92
CA GLY A 546 -7.83 14.80 25.24
C GLY A 546 -8.00 16.24 25.74
N PHE A 547 -7.83 17.22 24.85
CA PHE A 547 -8.04 18.63 25.17
C PHE A 547 -9.51 18.94 25.48
N LEU A 548 -10.43 18.45 24.65
CA LEU A 548 -11.88 18.61 24.88
C LEU A 548 -12.34 17.93 26.17
N ALA A 549 -11.86 16.71 26.44
CA ALA A 549 -12.20 15.94 27.63
C ALA A 549 -11.70 16.61 28.91
N SER A 550 -10.43 17.06 28.93
CA SER A 550 -9.86 17.83 30.03
C SER A 550 -10.64 19.12 30.27
N THR A 551 -10.99 19.84 29.22
CA THR A 551 -11.72 21.12 29.31
C THR A 551 -13.13 20.91 29.89
N GLY A 552 -13.86 19.89 29.43
CA GLY A 552 -15.18 19.56 29.98
C GLY A 552 -15.13 19.21 31.47
N MET A 553 -14.14 18.44 31.90
CA MET A 553 -13.93 18.07 33.31
C MET A 553 -13.58 19.27 34.20
N VAL A 554 -12.62 20.11 33.75
CA VAL A 554 -12.21 21.34 34.46
C VAL A 554 -13.40 22.28 34.62
N LEU A 555 -14.15 22.56 33.55
CA LEU A 555 -15.30 23.46 33.61
C LEU A 555 -16.48 22.90 34.41
N SER A 556 -16.61 21.56 34.52
CA SER A 556 -17.62 20.92 35.38
C SER A 556 -17.38 21.14 36.88
N SER A 557 -16.13 21.40 37.30
CA SER A 557 -15.83 21.74 38.71
C SER A 557 -16.49 23.05 39.19
N PHE A 558 -16.85 23.94 38.27
CA PHE A 558 -17.52 25.22 38.56
C PHE A 558 -19.05 25.13 38.59
N ALA A 559 -19.63 23.92 38.51
CA ALA A 559 -21.07 23.75 38.43
C ALA A 559 -21.82 24.25 39.67
N THR A 560 -22.92 24.96 39.43
CA THR A 560 -23.80 25.55 40.46
C THR A 560 -25.16 24.87 40.59
N SER A 561 -25.51 23.97 39.66
CA SER A 561 -26.74 23.15 39.69
C SER A 561 -26.52 21.82 38.97
N LEU A 562 -27.42 20.86 39.15
CA LEU A 562 -27.40 19.62 38.36
C LEU A 562 -27.69 19.86 36.87
N GLU A 563 -28.52 20.86 36.54
CA GLU A 563 -28.81 21.23 35.15
C GLU A 563 -27.57 21.80 34.42
N TYR A 564 -26.70 22.51 35.14
CA TYR A 564 -25.37 22.92 34.67
C TYR A 564 -24.51 21.70 34.31
N ILE A 565 -24.66 20.58 35.05
CA ILE A 565 -23.93 19.33 34.79
C ILE A 565 -24.57 18.57 33.62
N TYR A 566 -25.89 18.36 33.61
CA TYR A 566 -26.56 17.48 32.63
C TYR A 566 -26.46 17.92 31.17
N LEU A 567 -26.59 19.23 30.88
CA LEU A 567 -27.19 19.66 29.61
C LEU A 567 -26.48 19.14 28.34
N SER A 568 -27.26 18.42 27.53
CA SER A 568 -26.79 17.53 26.45
C SER A 568 -27.47 17.77 25.09
N LEU A 569 -28.48 18.64 25.02
CA LEU A 569 -29.15 19.06 23.77
C LEU A 569 -29.54 20.54 23.85
N GLY A 570 -28.79 21.40 23.16
CA GLY A 570 -29.07 22.83 23.04
C GLY A 570 -27.95 23.56 22.30
N VAL A 571 -28.28 24.28 21.21
CA VAL A 571 -27.30 24.96 20.34
C VAL A 571 -27.08 26.43 20.72
N LEU A 572 -27.86 26.97 21.66
CA LEU A 572 -27.86 28.39 22.02
C LEU A 572 -27.82 28.60 23.54
N THR A 573 -27.08 29.64 23.95
CA THR A 573 -26.77 30.08 25.33
C THR A 573 -25.80 29.18 26.13
N GLU A 574 -25.21 29.77 27.17
CA GLU A 574 -23.99 29.30 27.81
C GLU A 574 -24.19 28.07 28.71
N LYS A 575 -23.70 26.90 28.29
CA LYS A 575 -22.96 25.86 29.08
C LYS A 575 -22.95 24.53 28.32
N VAL A 576 -21.75 24.07 27.91
CA VAL A 576 -21.55 22.83 27.15
C VAL A 576 -20.40 22.05 27.79
N LEU A 577 -20.71 21.00 28.55
CA LEU A 577 -19.77 20.47 29.57
C LEU A 577 -19.59 18.96 29.51
N LEU A 578 -20.57 18.17 29.99
CA LEU A 578 -20.51 16.72 29.82
C LEU A 578 -20.54 16.30 28.34
N PHE A 579 -21.14 17.13 27.47
CA PHE A 579 -21.03 16.94 26.02
C PHE A 579 -19.58 17.06 25.52
N LEU A 580 -18.80 18.05 25.99
CA LEU A 580 -17.37 18.16 25.64
C LEU A 580 -16.54 17.02 26.24
N ALA A 581 -16.87 16.59 27.45
CA ALA A 581 -16.24 15.45 28.09
C ALA A 581 -16.44 14.15 27.29
N GLY A 582 -17.70 13.81 26.99
CA GLY A 582 -18.04 12.60 26.24
C GLY A 582 -17.58 12.63 24.78
N LEU A 583 -17.71 13.77 24.09
CA LEU A 583 -17.14 13.95 22.74
C LEU A 583 -15.62 13.76 22.77
N GLY A 584 -14.94 14.38 23.74
CA GLY A 584 -13.49 14.23 23.92
C GLY A 584 -13.08 12.78 24.15
N PHE A 585 -13.79 12.06 25.03
CA PHE A 585 -13.56 10.63 25.25
C PHE A 585 -13.84 9.79 23.99
N ALA A 586 -14.86 10.10 23.19
CA ALA A 586 -15.15 9.39 21.95
C ALA A 586 -14.03 9.51 20.90
N LEU A 587 -13.48 10.73 20.74
CA LEU A 587 -12.36 10.99 19.84
C LEU A 587 -11.04 10.33 20.30
N CYS A 588 -10.91 10.03 21.60
CA CYS A 588 -9.79 9.25 22.13
C CYS A 588 -9.98 7.73 21.99
N TYR A 589 -11.14 7.22 22.42
CA TYR A 589 -11.38 5.80 22.67
C TYR A 589 -11.45 4.97 21.39
N THR A 590 -12.30 5.34 20.43
CA THR A 590 -12.51 4.55 19.20
C THR A 590 -11.24 4.47 18.34
N PRO A 591 -10.50 5.57 18.08
CA PRO A 591 -9.27 5.50 17.29
C PRO A 591 -8.14 4.73 17.97
N ALA A 592 -8.00 4.81 19.29
CA ALA A 592 -6.97 4.06 20.03
C ALA A 592 -7.20 2.54 19.93
N ILE A 593 -8.44 2.08 20.08
CA ILE A 593 -8.81 0.66 19.92
C ILE A 593 -8.62 0.21 18.47
N ALA A 594 -9.10 0.98 17.49
CA ALA A 594 -8.92 0.67 16.07
C ALA A 594 -7.44 0.49 15.69
N MET A 595 -6.55 1.35 16.22
CA MET A 595 -5.11 1.26 16.01
C MET A 595 -4.48 -0.03 16.53
N VAL A 596 -4.88 -0.55 17.70
CA VAL A 596 -4.42 -1.87 18.18
C VAL A 596 -4.85 -2.97 17.20
N GLY A 597 -6.06 -2.88 16.67
CA GLY A 597 -6.60 -3.82 15.69
C GLY A 597 -5.93 -3.79 14.31
N ILE A 598 -5.20 -2.72 13.99
CA ILE A 598 -4.39 -2.55 12.76
C ILE A 598 -2.95 -3.07 12.97
N TYR A 599 -2.42 -3.02 14.20
CA TYR A 599 -1.03 -3.42 14.48
C TYR A 599 -0.82 -4.92 14.80
N PHE A 600 -1.88 -5.70 15.06
CA PHE A 600 -1.79 -7.12 15.46
C PHE A 600 -2.81 -8.04 14.74
N CYS A 601 -2.38 -9.24 14.32
CA CYS A 601 -3.22 -10.29 13.75
C CYS A 601 -2.98 -11.68 14.37
N GLU A 602 -1.73 -12.08 14.59
CA GLU A 602 -1.43 -13.32 15.30
C GLU A 602 -1.80 -13.21 16.80
N ARG A 603 -1.43 -12.09 17.45
CA ARG A 603 -1.59 -11.86 18.90
C ARG A 603 -2.71 -10.86 19.24
N LYS A 604 -3.73 -10.78 18.40
CA LYS A 604 -4.75 -9.72 18.42
C LYS A 604 -5.60 -9.72 19.70
N SER A 605 -6.00 -10.89 20.21
CA SER A 605 -6.79 -10.97 21.43
C SER A 605 -5.97 -10.61 22.67
N LEU A 606 -4.69 -11.01 22.71
CA LEU A 606 -3.77 -10.67 23.79
C LEU A 606 -3.42 -9.16 23.79
N ALA A 607 -3.23 -8.57 22.61
CA ALA A 607 -2.99 -7.14 22.47
C ALA A 607 -4.19 -6.31 22.96
N TYR A 608 -5.41 -6.72 22.63
CA TYR A 608 -6.63 -6.11 23.19
C TYR A 608 -6.80 -6.37 24.69
N GLY A 609 -6.58 -7.59 25.18
CA GLY A 609 -6.66 -7.88 26.62
C GLY A 609 -5.72 -7.00 27.45
N ILE A 610 -4.48 -6.79 26.98
CA ILE A 610 -3.56 -5.86 27.64
C ILE A 610 -4.09 -4.41 27.53
N ALA A 611 -4.49 -3.94 26.34
CA ALA A 611 -4.98 -2.57 26.14
C ALA A 611 -6.27 -2.24 26.94
N MET A 612 -7.19 -3.20 27.10
CA MET A 612 -8.47 -3.02 27.78
C MET A 612 -8.36 -3.14 29.31
N SER A 613 -7.37 -3.90 29.82
CA SER A 613 -7.06 -4.00 31.26
C SER A 613 -6.69 -2.67 31.93
N GLY A 614 -6.42 -1.62 31.14
CA GLY A 614 -6.29 -0.24 31.62
C GLY A 614 -7.56 0.26 32.32
N SER A 615 -8.74 -0.22 31.93
CA SER A 615 -9.99 0.12 32.60
C SER A 615 -10.08 -0.46 34.03
N GLY A 616 -9.64 -1.70 34.26
CA GLY A 616 -9.58 -2.31 35.59
C GLY A 616 -8.54 -1.69 36.51
N ILE A 617 -7.29 -1.53 36.04
CA ILE A 617 -6.24 -0.91 36.86
C ILE A 617 -6.54 0.57 37.15
N GLY A 618 -7.12 1.27 36.19
CA GLY A 618 -7.64 2.62 36.41
C GLY A 618 -8.72 2.62 37.49
N THR A 619 -9.67 1.69 37.45
CA THR A 619 -10.75 1.62 38.46
C THR A 619 -10.17 1.30 39.85
N PHE A 620 -9.21 0.38 39.95
CA PHE A 620 -8.53 0.01 41.20
C PHE A 620 -7.77 1.19 41.84
N VAL A 621 -7.05 1.99 41.04
CA VAL A 621 -6.26 3.14 41.56
C VAL A 621 -7.14 4.38 41.77
N LEU A 622 -8.03 4.68 40.82
CA LEU A 622 -8.82 5.90 40.84
C LEU A 622 -9.98 5.84 41.83
N ALA A 623 -10.60 4.69 42.11
CA ALA A 623 -11.74 4.65 43.03
C ALA A 623 -11.38 5.09 44.47
N PRO A 624 -10.30 4.57 45.11
CA PRO A 624 -9.86 5.07 46.41
C PRO A 624 -9.31 6.50 46.34
N MET A 625 -8.61 6.85 45.25
CA MET A 625 -8.08 8.21 45.07
C MET A 625 -9.20 9.25 44.97
N VAL A 626 -10.26 8.98 44.21
CA VAL A 626 -11.43 9.87 44.05
C VAL A 626 -12.15 10.04 45.38
N GLN A 627 -12.35 8.97 46.16
CA GLN A 627 -12.92 9.06 47.50
C GLN A 627 -12.10 10.01 48.40
N LEU A 628 -10.78 9.84 48.46
CA LEU A 628 -9.89 10.72 49.23
C LEU A 628 -9.85 12.16 48.71
N LEU A 629 -9.98 12.37 47.40
CA LEU A 629 -10.06 13.71 46.81
C LEU A 629 -11.40 14.41 47.12
N ILE A 630 -12.51 13.67 47.18
CA ILE A 630 -13.80 14.20 47.64
C ILE A 630 -13.70 14.58 49.13
N GLU A 631 -13.13 13.71 49.97
CA GLU A 631 -12.96 13.96 51.41
C GLU A 631 -12.05 15.16 51.74
N HIS A 632 -10.95 15.36 50.99
CA HIS A 632 -10.00 16.44 51.25
C HIS A 632 -10.23 17.74 50.46
N TYR A 633 -10.78 17.68 49.24
CA TYR A 633 -10.87 18.82 48.31
C TYR A 633 -12.29 19.08 47.79
N SER A 634 -13.30 18.38 48.31
CA SER A 634 -14.67 18.28 47.78
C SER A 634 -14.76 17.72 46.36
N TRP A 635 -15.97 17.40 45.92
CA TRP A 635 -16.22 16.96 44.55
C TRP A 635 -15.70 17.94 43.48
N ARG A 636 -15.67 19.25 43.78
CA ARG A 636 -15.17 20.27 42.84
C ARG A 636 -13.67 20.14 42.62
N GLY A 637 -12.88 20.02 43.69
CA GLY A 637 -11.44 19.80 43.61
C GLY A 637 -11.08 18.46 42.97
N ALA A 638 -11.84 17.40 43.29
CA ALA A 638 -11.68 16.09 42.67
C ALA A 638 -11.90 16.13 41.14
N LEU A 639 -12.95 16.78 40.64
CA LEU A 639 -13.17 16.96 39.19
C LEU A 639 -12.05 17.76 38.50
N LEU A 640 -11.55 18.82 39.15
CA LEU A 640 -10.45 19.64 38.62
C LEU A 640 -9.16 18.82 38.45
N ILE A 641 -8.81 18.01 39.46
CA ILE A 641 -7.63 17.13 39.45
C ILE A 641 -7.79 16.01 38.42
N LEU A 642 -8.98 15.41 38.30
CA LEU A 642 -9.28 14.44 37.25
C LEU A 642 -9.21 15.07 35.85
N GLY A 643 -9.57 16.34 35.67
CA GLY A 643 -9.35 17.07 34.42
C GLY A 643 -7.87 17.14 34.05
N GLY A 644 -7.00 17.43 35.03
CA GLY A 644 -5.54 17.39 34.85
C GLY A 644 -5.00 16.00 34.53
N LEU A 645 -5.55 14.94 35.12
CA LEU A 645 -5.23 13.55 34.75
C LEU A 645 -5.60 13.28 33.28
N VAL A 646 -6.84 13.62 32.88
CA VAL A 646 -7.39 13.41 31.54
C VAL A 646 -6.60 14.15 30.45
N ALA A 647 -5.96 15.29 30.74
CA ALA A 647 -5.08 16.00 29.81
C ALA A 647 -3.90 15.14 29.27
N ASN A 648 -3.49 14.10 30.01
CA ASN A 648 -2.45 13.16 29.55
C ASN A 648 -2.86 12.33 28.32
N LEU A 649 -4.15 12.30 27.96
CA LEU A 649 -4.63 11.76 26.67
C LEU A 649 -3.92 12.42 25.48
N CYS A 650 -3.53 13.69 25.56
CA CYS A 650 -2.76 14.36 24.50
C CYS A 650 -1.36 13.74 24.33
N VAL A 651 -0.70 13.33 25.42
CA VAL A 651 0.57 12.61 25.38
C VAL A 651 0.38 11.19 24.81
N CYS A 652 -0.71 10.52 25.18
CA CYS A 652 -1.07 9.21 24.65
C CYS A 652 -1.31 9.26 23.13
N GLY A 653 -2.04 10.29 22.66
CA GLY A 653 -2.25 10.55 21.24
C GLY A 653 -0.95 10.77 20.46
N ALA A 654 0.06 11.41 21.06
CA ALA A 654 1.36 11.58 20.44
C ALA A 654 2.13 10.26 20.22
N LEU A 655 1.87 9.22 21.03
CA LEU A 655 2.44 7.88 20.86
C LEU A 655 1.75 7.05 19.75
N LEU A 656 0.50 7.38 19.42
CA LEU A 656 -0.33 6.68 18.42
C LEU A 656 0.10 7.00 16.97
N ARG A 657 1.32 6.61 16.61
CA ARG A 657 1.87 6.78 15.27
C ARG A 657 1.07 5.97 14.23
N PRO A 658 0.43 6.60 13.24
CA PRO A 658 -0.21 5.88 12.14
C PRO A 658 0.82 5.10 11.33
N ILE A 659 0.44 3.90 10.86
CA ILE A 659 1.17 3.24 9.78
C ILE A 659 0.85 4.02 8.50
N THR A 660 1.88 4.56 7.84
CA THR A 660 1.70 5.39 6.65
C THR A 660 1.28 4.55 5.45
N LEU A 661 -0.03 4.48 5.20
CA LEU A 661 -0.56 4.34 3.84
C LEU A 661 -0.19 5.63 3.09
N LYS A 662 1.00 5.67 2.50
CA LYS A 662 1.50 6.86 1.79
C LYS A 662 1.04 6.85 0.34
N GLU A 663 -0.26 7.03 0.14
CA GLU A 663 -0.80 7.49 -1.14
C GLU A 663 -0.73 9.02 -1.19
N GLU A 664 -0.31 9.54 -2.36
CA GLU A 664 -0.40 10.94 -2.80
C GLU A 664 0.02 12.07 -1.84
N GLU A 665 1.34 12.25 -1.72
CA GLU A 665 1.92 13.62 -1.73
C GLU A 665 2.83 13.75 -2.96
N ALA A 666 2.27 14.17 -4.08
CA ALA A 666 3.04 14.67 -5.21
C ALA A 666 3.54 16.08 -4.84
N VAL A 667 4.84 16.19 -4.50
CA VAL A 667 5.46 17.49 -4.18
C VAL A 667 5.38 18.41 -5.40
N PRO A 668 4.73 19.57 -5.32
CA PRO A 668 4.76 20.54 -6.40
C PRO A 668 6.18 21.11 -6.50
N LEU A 669 6.88 20.80 -7.58
CA LEU A 669 8.13 21.50 -7.91
C LEU A 669 7.80 22.95 -8.32
N PRO A 670 8.58 23.95 -7.86
CA PRO A 670 8.40 25.33 -8.32
C PRO A 670 8.61 25.44 -9.84
N MET A 671 7.70 26.10 -10.53
CA MET A 671 7.92 26.56 -11.91
C MET A 671 8.24 28.05 -11.92
N ASP A 672 9.52 28.37 -11.91
CA ASP A 672 10.00 29.74 -12.11
C ASP A 672 10.09 30.05 -13.62
N THR A 673 9.00 30.65 -14.12
CA THR A 673 8.88 31.79 -15.06
C THR A 673 9.71 31.87 -16.37
N GLU A 674 9.08 32.50 -17.39
CA GLU A 674 9.63 32.97 -18.69
C GLU A 674 9.95 31.88 -19.74
N CYS A 675 9.60 31.97 -21.04
CA CYS A 675 8.76 32.89 -21.84
C CYS A 675 7.79 32.02 -22.70
N GLY A 676 6.71 32.50 -23.32
CA GLY A 676 6.26 33.88 -23.53
C GLY A 676 5.98 34.14 -25.02
N TYR A 677 4.75 33.89 -25.48
CA TYR A 677 4.19 34.52 -26.69
C TYR A 677 2.65 34.59 -26.60
N SER A 678 2.05 35.55 -27.29
CA SER A 678 0.72 36.08 -26.94
C SER A 678 -0.35 35.93 -28.01
N SER A 679 -1.55 35.49 -27.59
CA SER A 679 -2.83 35.94 -28.18
C SER A 679 -3.91 35.95 -27.10
N SER A 680 -4.77 36.97 -27.12
CA SER A 680 -5.75 37.27 -26.06
C SER A 680 -7.19 37.29 -26.64
N PRO A 681 -8.24 37.62 -25.85
CA PRO A 681 -9.11 36.64 -25.21
C PRO A 681 -10.56 36.70 -25.74
N LEU A 682 -11.48 35.87 -25.20
CA LEU A 682 -12.89 36.25 -24.91
C LEU A 682 -13.69 35.14 -24.16
N THR A 683 -13.97 35.41 -22.88
CA THR A 683 -15.19 35.02 -22.10
C THR A 683 -15.83 33.62 -22.24
N SER A 684 -15.73 32.78 -21.18
CA SER A 684 -16.89 32.05 -20.62
C SER A 684 -16.72 31.41 -19.20
N ASP A 685 -15.73 31.84 -18.40
CA ASP A 685 -15.41 31.24 -17.08
C ASP A 685 -16.40 31.55 -15.94
N GLN A 686 -17.57 30.90 -15.93
CA GLN A 686 -18.43 30.77 -14.73
C GLN A 686 -19.10 29.38 -14.55
N LYS A 687 -18.74 28.35 -15.34
CA LYS A 687 -19.36 27.01 -15.24
C LYS A 687 -18.48 25.87 -14.70
N GLU A 688 -17.15 26.00 -14.72
CA GLU A 688 -16.24 24.89 -14.36
C GLU A 688 -16.06 24.65 -12.86
N THR A 689 -16.18 25.68 -12.01
CA THR A 689 -15.92 25.59 -10.56
C THR A 689 -16.93 24.70 -9.84
N ASN A 690 -18.23 24.96 -10.01
CA ASN A 690 -19.30 24.18 -9.36
C ASN A 690 -19.24 22.69 -9.70
N ILE A 691 -18.84 22.33 -10.92
CA ILE A 691 -18.80 20.92 -11.38
C ILE A 691 -17.66 20.14 -10.69
N LYS A 692 -16.56 20.79 -10.33
CA LYS A 692 -15.41 20.15 -9.67
C LYS A 692 -15.70 19.86 -8.19
N GLU A 693 -16.35 20.79 -7.48
CA GLU A 693 -16.77 20.56 -6.08
C GLU A 693 -17.87 19.48 -5.98
N GLU A 694 -18.87 19.50 -6.85
CA GLU A 694 -19.97 18.52 -6.82
C GLU A 694 -19.47 17.09 -7.13
N LYS A 695 -18.48 16.95 -8.03
CA LYS A 695 -17.82 15.65 -8.29
C LYS A 695 -16.98 15.17 -7.11
N ASN A 696 -16.18 16.04 -6.47
CA ASN A 696 -15.41 15.66 -5.28
C ASN A 696 -16.31 15.24 -4.10
N SER A 697 -17.43 15.95 -3.91
CA SER A 697 -18.45 15.59 -2.93
C SER A 697 -19.02 14.19 -3.20
N LYS A 698 -19.47 13.92 -4.43
CA LYS A 698 -20.04 12.62 -4.81
C LYS A 698 -19.02 11.47 -4.75
N GLN A 699 -17.78 11.68 -5.20
CA GLN A 699 -16.71 10.68 -5.12
C GLN A 699 -16.40 10.32 -3.66
N ARG A 700 -16.28 11.31 -2.77
CA ARG A 700 -16.04 11.11 -1.33
C ARG A 700 -17.22 10.39 -0.66
N CYS A 701 -18.45 10.67 -1.09
CA CYS A 701 -19.65 9.99 -0.59
C CYS A 701 -19.78 8.55 -1.12
N MET A 702 -19.34 8.25 -2.35
CA MET A 702 -19.28 6.89 -2.89
C MET A 702 -18.24 6.04 -2.17
N ASN A 703 -17.04 6.57 -1.91
CA ASN A 703 -16.03 5.89 -1.11
C ASN A 703 -16.54 5.60 0.31
N PHE A 704 -17.22 6.56 0.95
CA PHE A 704 -17.84 6.39 2.27
C PHE A 704 -18.88 5.25 2.28
N MET A 705 -19.74 5.15 1.26
CA MET A 705 -20.70 4.05 1.14
C MET A 705 -20.04 2.67 0.99
N GLN A 706 -18.83 2.61 0.44
CA GLN A 706 -18.11 1.35 0.22
C GLN A 706 -17.49 0.80 1.53
N ASP A 707 -17.04 1.66 2.44
CA ASP A 707 -16.53 1.27 3.77
C ASP A 707 -17.61 0.58 4.64
N TYR A 708 -18.88 0.96 4.49
CA TYR A 708 -20.00 0.47 5.30
C TYR A 708 -20.72 -0.76 4.72
N HIS A 709 -20.17 -1.42 3.70
CA HIS A 709 -20.78 -2.64 3.12
C HIS A 709 -21.04 -3.75 4.17
N PHE A 710 -20.26 -3.81 5.25
CA PHE A 710 -20.45 -4.76 6.34
C PHE A 710 -21.81 -4.61 7.07
N LEU A 711 -22.48 -3.46 6.99
CA LEU A 711 -23.82 -3.27 7.57
C LEU A 711 -24.87 -4.20 6.97
N LEU A 712 -24.68 -4.63 5.72
CA LEU A 712 -25.56 -5.56 5.01
C LEU A 712 -25.24 -7.04 5.30
N MET A 713 -24.17 -7.32 6.06
CA MET A 713 -23.82 -8.70 6.43
C MET A 713 -24.74 -9.20 7.54
N PRO A 714 -25.45 -10.34 7.36
CA PRO A 714 -26.33 -10.88 8.41
C PRO A 714 -25.53 -11.26 9.67
N ASP A 715 -24.25 -11.63 9.53
CA ASP A 715 -23.32 -11.88 10.63
C ASP A 715 -23.11 -10.64 11.51
N PHE A 716 -23.00 -9.45 10.90
CA PHE A 716 -22.82 -8.19 11.63
C PHE A 716 -24.12 -7.71 12.26
N LEU A 717 -25.25 -7.78 11.56
CA LEU A 717 -26.56 -7.40 12.10
C LEU A 717 -26.93 -8.21 13.36
N VAL A 718 -26.59 -9.50 13.38
CA VAL A 718 -26.77 -10.38 14.54
C VAL A 718 -25.87 -9.99 15.71
N LEU A 719 -24.60 -9.69 15.43
CA LEU A 719 -23.64 -9.26 16.45
C LEU A 719 -24.03 -7.90 17.05
N ALA A 720 -24.48 -6.97 16.20
CA ALA A 720 -25.04 -5.68 16.59
C ALA A 720 -26.28 -5.82 17.50
N GLY A 721 -27.19 -6.76 17.18
CA GLY A 721 -28.33 -7.09 18.05
C GLY A 721 -27.90 -7.61 19.43
N SER A 722 -26.88 -8.46 19.49
CA SER A 722 -26.29 -8.92 20.76
C SER A 722 -25.68 -7.77 21.57
N PHE A 723 -24.97 -6.85 20.93
CA PHE A 723 -24.37 -5.68 21.57
C PHE A 723 -25.43 -4.72 22.16
N LEU A 724 -26.58 -4.53 21.52
CA LEU A 724 -27.70 -3.76 22.08
C LEU A 724 -28.22 -4.35 23.40
N PHE A 725 -28.42 -5.68 23.46
CA PHE A 725 -28.84 -6.36 24.69
C PHE A 725 -27.74 -6.34 25.77
N LEU A 726 -26.46 -6.49 25.40
CA LEU A 726 -25.32 -6.38 26.32
C LEU A 726 -25.31 -5.01 27.01
N ALA A 727 -25.30 -3.94 26.22
CA ALA A 727 -25.23 -2.56 26.69
C ALA A 727 -26.43 -2.16 27.57
N SER A 728 -27.58 -2.82 27.38
CA SER A 728 -28.78 -2.60 28.20
C SER A 728 -28.65 -3.17 29.61
N GLY A 729 -27.81 -4.19 29.80
CA GLY A 729 -27.58 -4.82 31.11
C GLY A 729 -26.35 -4.29 31.84
N CYS A 730 -25.17 -4.33 31.21
CA CYS A 730 -23.89 -4.15 31.91
C CYS A 730 -23.70 -2.77 32.57
N SER A 731 -24.42 -1.73 32.16
CA SER A 731 -24.36 -0.41 32.80
C SER A 731 -24.95 -0.39 34.22
N LEU A 732 -25.94 -1.24 34.53
CA LEU A 732 -26.69 -1.18 35.78
C LEU A 732 -25.86 -1.56 37.03
N PRO A 733 -25.04 -2.63 37.03
CA PRO A 733 -24.16 -2.93 38.15
C PRO A 733 -23.14 -1.82 38.45
N PHE A 734 -22.53 -1.19 37.44
CA PHE A 734 -21.52 -0.14 37.64
C PHE A 734 -22.08 1.14 38.28
N VAL A 735 -23.36 1.46 38.04
CA VAL A 735 -24.04 2.60 38.67
C VAL A 735 -24.55 2.24 40.08
N TYR A 736 -25.18 1.08 40.24
CA TYR A 736 -25.96 0.77 41.46
C TYR A 736 -25.28 -0.14 42.49
N LEU A 737 -24.10 -0.74 42.21
CA LEU A 737 -23.40 -1.58 43.18
C LEU A 737 -22.99 -0.83 44.46
N VAL A 738 -22.51 0.42 44.35
CA VAL A 738 -22.12 1.23 45.51
C VAL A 738 -23.35 1.68 46.31
N PRO A 739 -24.40 2.30 45.71
CA PRO A 739 -25.66 2.57 46.42
C PRO A 739 -26.28 1.34 47.09
N TYR A 740 -26.31 0.18 46.43
CA TYR A 740 -26.84 -1.06 47.01
C TYR A 740 -25.98 -1.58 48.19
N ALA A 741 -24.66 -1.46 48.12
CA ALA A 741 -23.78 -1.83 49.23
C ALA A 741 -24.05 -0.94 50.47
N LEU A 742 -24.25 0.36 50.28
CA LEU A 742 -24.60 1.30 51.35
C LEU A 742 -26.00 0.99 51.93
N ASP A 743 -26.99 0.70 51.08
CA ASP A 743 -28.36 0.32 51.46
C ASP A 743 -28.41 -0.93 52.36
N VAL A 744 -27.60 -1.96 52.06
CA VAL A 744 -27.47 -3.14 52.93
C VAL A 744 -26.51 -2.95 54.12
N GLY A 745 -26.08 -1.71 54.40
CA GLY A 745 -25.33 -1.34 55.61
C GLY A 745 -23.81 -1.53 55.53
N VAL A 746 -23.21 -1.63 54.34
CA VAL A 746 -21.75 -1.62 54.17
C VAL A 746 -21.23 -0.18 54.28
N SER A 747 -20.06 0.02 54.89
CA SER A 747 -19.45 1.36 54.99
C SER A 747 -18.94 1.88 53.63
N HIS A 748 -18.93 3.20 53.45
CA HIS A 748 -18.43 3.88 52.23
C HIS A 748 -17.06 3.37 51.77
N HIS A 749 -16.10 3.22 52.69
CA HIS A 749 -14.76 2.70 52.38
C HIS A 749 -14.81 1.25 51.85
N ASN A 750 -15.63 0.38 52.45
CA ASN A 750 -15.80 -0.99 52.01
C ASN A 750 -16.57 -1.08 50.67
N ALA A 751 -17.50 -0.17 50.40
CA ALA A 751 -18.21 -0.07 49.12
C ALA A 751 -17.26 0.37 47.98
N ALA A 752 -16.38 1.36 48.22
CA ALA A 752 -15.31 1.72 47.30
C ALA A 752 -14.29 0.57 47.11
N PHE A 753 -14.06 -0.23 48.15
CA PHE A 753 -13.21 -1.43 48.06
C PHE A 753 -13.83 -2.55 47.20
N LEU A 754 -15.16 -2.71 47.16
CA LEU A 754 -15.83 -3.63 46.21
C LEU A 754 -15.57 -3.24 44.75
N MET A 755 -15.63 -1.95 44.42
CA MET A 755 -15.26 -1.43 43.09
C MET A 755 -13.76 -1.64 42.80
N SER A 756 -12.91 -1.54 43.82
CA SER A 756 -11.48 -1.78 43.72
C SER A 756 -11.17 -3.26 43.43
N ILE A 757 -11.87 -4.19 44.09
CA ILE A 757 -11.79 -5.64 43.82
C ILE A 757 -12.24 -5.94 42.38
N LEU A 758 -13.38 -5.38 41.96
CA LEU A 758 -13.89 -5.53 40.59
C LEU A 758 -12.82 -5.10 39.57
N GLY A 759 -12.20 -3.93 39.76
CA GLY A 759 -11.11 -3.43 38.92
C GLY A 759 -9.87 -4.33 38.87
N VAL A 760 -9.46 -4.93 39.99
CA VAL A 760 -8.33 -5.89 40.00
C VAL A 760 -8.66 -7.15 39.22
N ILE A 761 -9.88 -7.68 39.35
CA ILE A 761 -10.25 -8.96 38.70
C ILE A 761 -10.63 -8.76 37.23
N ASP A 762 -11.09 -7.57 36.81
CA ASP A 762 -11.19 -7.16 35.39
C ASP A 762 -9.85 -7.32 34.66
N ILE A 763 -8.73 -6.89 35.26
CA ILE A 763 -7.38 -7.07 34.68
C ILE A 763 -7.13 -8.56 34.40
N VAL A 764 -7.49 -9.42 35.35
CA VAL A 764 -7.32 -10.87 35.22
C VAL A 764 -8.20 -11.42 34.10
N GLY A 765 -9.49 -11.04 34.04
CA GLY A 765 -10.42 -11.46 32.98
C GLY A 765 -9.96 -11.05 31.57
N ASN A 766 -9.56 -9.79 31.40
CA ASN A 766 -9.03 -9.26 30.14
C ASN A 766 -7.79 -10.06 29.67
N ILE A 767 -6.83 -10.30 30.56
CA ILE A 767 -5.57 -10.98 30.22
C ILE A 767 -5.79 -12.48 30.01
N THR A 768 -6.60 -13.16 30.83
CA THR A 768 -6.85 -14.60 30.67
C THR A 768 -7.56 -14.89 29.36
N PHE A 769 -8.66 -14.20 29.04
CA PHE A 769 -9.39 -14.43 27.79
C PHE A 769 -8.63 -13.92 26.55
N GLY A 770 -7.90 -12.81 26.66
CA GLY A 770 -7.01 -12.34 25.60
C GLY A 770 -5.94 -13.38 25.22
N TRP A 771 -5.26 -13.96 26.20
CA TRP A 771 -4.26 -15.02 25.99
C TRP A 771 -4.88 -16.35 25.55
N LEU A 772 -6.01 -16.75 26.17
CA LEU A 772 -6.67 -18.03 25.93
C LEU A 772 -7.22 -18.12 24.50
N THR A 773 -7.83 -17.05 24.01
CA THR A 773 -8.51 -17.02 22.70
C THR A 773 -7.59 -16.80 21.49
N ASP A 774 -6.32 -16.44 21.71
CA ASP A 774 -5.28 -16.49 20.67
C ASP A 774 -4.62 -17.87 20.53
N ARG A 775 -4.86 -18.81 21.46
CA ARG A 775 -4.39 -20.19 21.27
C ARG A 775 -5.07 -20.83 20.06
N ARG A 776 -4.27 -21.46 19.19
CA ARG A 776 -4.72 -22.04 17.89
C ARG A 776 -5.92 -22.98 17.98
N CYS A 777 -6.12 -23.68 19.11
CA CYS A 777 -7.28 -24.54 19.34
C CYS A 777 -8.57 -23.74 19.62
N LEU A 778 -8.47 -22.59 20.28
CA LEU A 778 -9.59 -21.77 20.75
C LEU A 778 -9.86 -20.54 19.87
N LYS A 779 -8.95 -20.18 18.96
CA LYS A 779 -9.16 -19.15 17.93
C LYS A 779 -10.39 -19.44 17.03
N LYS A 780 -10.80 -20.71 16.90
CA LYS A 780 -12.06 -21.12 16.22
C LYS A 780 -13.33 -20.98 17.06
N TYR A 781 -13.20 -20.75 18.37
CA TYR A 781 -14.28 -20.75 19.36
C TYR A 781 -14.42 -19.41 20.09
N ARG A 782 -13.77 -18.34 19.61
CA ARG A 782 -13.80 -16.97 20.17
C ARG A 782 -15.20 -16.47 20.50
N SER A 783 -16.15 -16.62 19.57
CA SER A 783 -17.55 -16.23 19.79
C SER A 783 -18.24 -17.05 20.90
N ILE A 784 -17.82 -18.31 21.11
CA ILE A 784 -18.33 -19.14 22.22
C ILE A 784 -17.74 -18.70 23.55
N CYS A 785 -16.45 -18.35 23.59
CA CYS A 785 -15.83 -17.76 24.78
C CYS A 785 -16.52 -16.43 25.18
N TYR A 786 -16.85 -15.59 24.20
CA TYR A 786 -17.63 -14.37 24.41
C TYR A 786 -19.05 -14.65 24.93
N MET A 787 -19.81 -15.54 24.29
CA MET A 787 -21.16 -15.95 24.76
C MET A 787 -21.13 -16.48 26.21
N ALA A 788 -20.13 -17.28 26.54
CA ALA A 788 -19.98 -17.84 27.89
C ALA A 788 -19.68 -16.76 28.95
N ALA A 789 -18.85 -15.76 28.63
CA ALA A 789 -18.57 -14.65 29.54
C ALA A 789 -19.83 -13.83 29.85
N VAL A 790 -20.53 -13.35 28.82
CA VAL A 790 -21.75 -12.53 28.95
C VAL A 790 -22.89 -13.29 29.65
N GLY A 791 -23.03 -14.59 29.36
CA GLY A 791 -24.03 -15.44 30.04
C GLY A 791 -23.75 -15.64 31.53
N MET A 792 -22.47 -15.80 31.91
CA MET A 792 -22.07 -15.95 33.32
C MET A 792 -22.16 -14.63 34.10
N GLU A 793 -21.85 -13.49 33.47
CA GLU A 793 -22.07 -12.15 34.03
C GLU A 793 -23.57 -11.91 34.31
N GLY A 794 -24.43 -12.24 33.35
CA GLY A 794 -25.88 -12.15 33.50
C GLY A 794 -26.41 -13.02 34.65
N LEU A 795 -25.87 -14.23 34.81
CA LEU A 795 -26.19 -15.11 35.94
C LEU A 795 -25.75 -14.50 37.30
N CYS A 796 -24.60 -13.82 37.36
CA CYS A 796 -24.17 -13.11 38.57
C CYS A 796 -25.17 -11.98 38.96
N CYS A 797 -25.73 -11.27 37.98
CA CYS A 797 -26.72 -10.22 38.20
C CYS A 797 -28.05 -10.74 38.79
N PHE A 798 -28.40 -12.02 38.61
CA PHE A 798 -29.55 -12.61 39.29
C PHE A 798 -29.28 -12.98 40.77
N LEU A 799 -28.01 -13.12 41.16
CA LEU A 799 -27.64 -13.54 42.50
C LEU A 799 -27.45 -12.37 43.48
N ILE A 800 -27.06 -11.18 43.01
CA ILE A 800 -26.73 -10.04 43.88
C ILE A 800 -27.83 -9.61 44.89
N PRO A 801 -29.15 -9.68 44.63
CA PRO A 801 -30.16 -9.29 45.63
C PRO A 801 -30.23 -10.22 46.87
N LEU A 802 -29.59 -11.39 46.80
CA LEU A 802 -29.42 -12.32 47.92
C LEU A 802 -28.19 -11.99 48.78
N LEU A 803 -27.27 -11.17 48.28
CA LEU A 803 -25.96 -10.89 48.86
C LEU A 803 -26.05 -9.57 49.66
N ARG A 804 -26.35 -9.68 50.96
CA ARG A 804 -26.64 -8.54 51.85
C ARG A 804 -25.52 -8.17 52.83
N THR A 805 -24.32 -8.70 52.65
CA THR A 805 -23.16 -8.38 53.49
C THR A 805 -21.91 -8.22 52.64
N PHE A 806 -20.95 -7.42 53.11
CA PHE A 806 -19.67 -7.21 52.42
C PHE A 806 -18.97 -8.54 52.06
N ALA A 807 -18.94 -9.51 52.97
CA ALA A 807 -18.34 -10.83 52.75
C ALA A 807 -19.03 -11.66 51.66
N LEU A 808 -20.32 -11.42 51.39
CA LEU A 808 -21.07 -12.03 50.28
C LEU A 808 -20.95 -11.24 48.98
N LEU A 809 -20.80 -9.92 49.06
CA LEU A 809 -20.59 -9.04 47.90
C LEU A 809 -19.19 -9.19 47.29
N VAL A 810 -18.16 -9.50 48.08
CA VAL A 810 -16.79 -9.74 47.57
C VAL A 810 -16.74 -10.87 46.51
N PRO A 811 -17.29 -12.09 46.75
CA PRO A 811 -17.42 -13.12 45.70
C PRO A 811 -18.16 -12.66 44.44
N PHE A 812 -19.19 -11.82 44.57
CA PHE A 812 -19.87 -11.23 43.41
C PHE A 812 -18.94 -10.29 42.64
N SER A 813 -18.27 -9.35 43.30
CA SER A 813 -17.34 -8.42 42.65
C SER A 813 -16.19 -9.14 41.93
N VAL A 814 -15.72 -10.28 42.48
CA VAL A 814 -14.74 -11.15 41.83
C VAL A 814 -15.32 -11.80 40.57
N LEU A 815 -16.46 -12.49 40.66
CA LEU A 815 -17.05 -13.19 39.51
C LEU A 815 -17.51 -12.22 38.41
N TYR A 816 -18.18 -11.14 38.79
CA TYR A 816 -18.66 -10.10 37.88
C TYR A 816 -17.48 -9.42 37.16
N GLY A 817 -16.46 -8.95 37.89
CA GLY A 817 -15.27 -8.33 37.30
C GLY A 817 -14.50 -9.29 36.38
N TYR A 818 -14.42 -10.58 36.70
CA TYR A 818 -13.75 -11.57 35.85
C TYR A 818 -14.43 -11.73 34.49
N PHE A 819 -15.76 -11.74 34.45
CA PHE A 819 -16.51 -11.89 33.20
C PHE A 819 -16.71 -10.57 32.44
N ASP A 820 -16.75 -9.42 33.12
CA ASP A 820 -16.70 -8.08 32.51
C ASP A 820 -15.42 -7.94 31.67
N GLY A 821 -14.24 -8.07 32.29
CA GLY A 821 -12.97 -8.00 31.56
C GLY A 821 -12.82 -9.05 30.46
N ALA A 822 -13.42 -10.24 30.64
CA ALA A 822 -13.43 -11.28 29.62
C ALA A 822 -14.23 -10.88 28.37
N TYR A 823 -15.42 -10.27 28.50
CA TYR A 823 -16.19 -9.85 27.34
C TYR A 823 -15.62 -8.56 26.72
N VAL A 824 -15.16 -7.60 27.55
CA VAL A 824 -14.65 -6.29 27.10
C VAL A 824 -13.43 -6.45 26.18
N ALA A 825 -12.48 -7.33 26.53
CA ALA A 825 -11.36 -7.69 25.65
C ALA A 825 -11.77 -8.34 24.32
N LEU A 826 -12.95 -8.98 24.27
CA LEU A 826 -13.41 -9.77 23.13
C LEU A 826 -14.33 -9.00 22.17
N ILE A 827 -14.99 -7.91 22.58
CA ILE A 827 -15.81 -7.05 21.68
C ILE A 827 -15.07 -6.70 20.37
N PRO A 828 -13.85 -6.13 20.39
CA PRO A 828 -13.14 -5.75 19.16
C PRO A 828 -12.47 -6.93 18.45
N VAL A 829 -12.32 -8.09 19.13
CA VAL A 829 -11.85 -9.33 18.51
C VAL A 829 -12.98 -9.95 17.68
N VAL A 830 -14.15 -10.18 18.27
CA VAL A 830 -15.30 -10.81 17.61
C VAL A 830 -15.83 -9.91 16.49
N THR A 831 -15.83 -8.59 16.68
CA THR A 831 -16.15 -7.64 15.61
C THR A 831 -15.17 -7.78 14.43
N SER A 832 -13.86 -7.82 14.70
CA SER A 832 -12.84 -8.01 13.65
C SER A 832 -12.89 -9.37 12.95
N ASP A 833 -13.33 -10.43 13.63
CA ASP A 833 -13.48 -11.76 13.05
C ASP A 833 -14.73 -11.87 12.15
N VAL A 834 -15.66 -10.90 12.23
CA VAL A 834 -16.84 -10.78 11.35
C VAL A 834 -16.60 -9.82 10.18
N VAL A 835 -16.08 -8.61 10.43
CA VAL A 835 -15.95 -7.54 9.40
C VAL A 835 -14.56 -7.45 8.74
N GLY A 836 -13.59 -8.23 9.22
CA GLY A 836 -12.19 -8.12 8.82
C GLY A 836 -11.43 -6.99 9.53
N THR A 837 -10.14 -6.85 9.21
CA THR A 837 -9.26 -5.83 9.79
C THR A 837 -9.44 -4.44 9.18
N ALA A 838 -9.71 -4.34 7.87
CA ALA A 838 -9.80 -3.07 7.17
C ALA A 838 -10.99 -2.21 7.66
N CYS A 839 -12.19 -2.78 7.69
CA CYS A 839 -13.41 -2.07 8.12
C CYS A 839 -13.54 -1.94 9.64
N LEU A 840 -12.56 -2.39 10.43
CA LEU A 840 -12.67 -2.53 11.89
C LEU A 840 -12.88 -1.20 12.62
N SER A 841 -12.25 -0.11 12.16
CA SER A 841 -12.46 1.23 12.72
C SER A 841 -13.94 1.63 12.59
N SER A 842 -14.46 1.58 11.36
CA SER A 842 -15.83 1.97 11.02
C SER A 842 -16.88 1.08 11.70
N ALA A 843 -16.62 -0.23 11.79
CA ALA A 843 -17.48 -1.18 12.48
C ALA A 843 -17.51 -0.96 13.99
N LEU A 844 -16.37 -0.68 14.64
CA LEU A 844 -16.35 -0.31 16.06
C LEU A 844 -17.08 1.01 16.33
N GLY A 845 -16.94 1.99 15.44
CA GLY A 845 -17.76 3.21 15.49
C GLY A 845 -19.26 2.91 15.52
N VAL A 846 -19.75 2.00 14.67
CA VAL A 846 -21.16 1.59 14.63
C VAL A 846 -21.57 0.77 15.86
N VAL A 847 -20.74 -0.18 16.31
CA VAL A 847 -21.01 -0.98 17.51
C VAL A 847 -21.17 -0.08 18.75
N TYR A 848 -20.26 0.87 18.94
CA TYR A 848 -20.36 1.82 20.04
C TYR A 848 -21.50 2.83 19.85
N PHE A 849 -21.81 3.28 18.64
CA PHE A 849 -23.02 4.09 18.39
C PHE A 849 -24.31 3.38 18.85
N LEU A 850 -24.44 2.08 18.56
CA LEU A 850 -25.58 1.29 18.99
C LEU A 850 -25.67 1.16 20.52
N HIS A 851 -24.55 1.18 21.25
CA HIS A 851 -24.55 1.21 22.72
C HIS A 851 -25.15 2.51 23.29
N ALA A 852 -25.16 3.63 22.55
CA ALA A 852 -25.55 4.93 23.11
C ALA A 852 -26.98 4.97 23.66
N ILE A 853 -27.95 4.36 22.96
CA ILE A 853 -29.36 4.34 23.37
C ILE A 853 -29.54 3.51 24.67
N PRO A 854 -29.03 2.26 24.77
CA PRO A 854 -28.98 1.53 26.03
C PRO A 854 -28.36 2.30 27.19
N TYR A 855 -27.12 2.82 27.07
CA TYR A 855 -26.44 3.51 28.18
C TYR A 855 -27.16 4.79 28.62
N LEU A 856 -27.91 5.44 27.73
CA LEU A 856 -28.77 6.57 28.07
C LEU A 856 -29.99 6.16 28.90
N LEU A 857 -30.61 5.03 28.58
CA LEU A 857 -31.93 4.65 29.10
C LEU A 857 -31.88 3.70 30.30
N SER A 858 -30.95 2.74 30.35
CA SER A 858 -30.99 1.71 31.39
C SER A 858 -30.75 2.26 32.81
N PRO A 859 -29.78 3.15 33.09
CA PRO A 859 -29.60 3.67 34.46
C PRO A 859 -30.79 4.51 34.97
N PRO A 860 -31.42 5.43 34.21
CA PRO A 860 -32.64 6.11 34.64
C PRO A 860 -33.83 5.16 34.85
N ILE A 861 -34.03 4.15 34.00
CA ILE A 861 -35.05 3.11 34.20
C ILE A 861 -34.76 2.30 35.48
N GLY A 862 -33.50 1.96 35.72
CA GLY A 862 -33.05 1.30 36.94
C GLY A 862 -33.23 2.15 38.21
N GLY A 863 -33.11 3.47 38.08
CA GLY A 863 -33.39 4.43 39.15
C GLY A 863 -34.88 4.50 39.45
N TRP A 864 -35.70 4.70 38.42
CA TRP A 864 -37.16 4.69 38.52
C TRP A 864 -37.72 3.38 39.13
N LEU A 865 -37.11 2.23 38.83
CA LEU A 865 -37.45 0.95 39.46
C LEU A 865 -37.11 0.92 40.96
N VAL A 866 -35.99 1.52 41.38
CA VAL A 866 -35.64 1.69 42.81
C VAL A 866 -36.61 2.66 43.48
N ASP A 867 -36.81 3.85 42.90
CA ASP A 867 -37.71 4.90 43.40
C ASP A 867 -39.17 4.40 43.53
N THR A 868 -39.61 3.48 42.65
CA THR A 868 -40.98 2.92 42.67
C THR A 868 -41.13 1.71 43.59
N THR A 869 -40.11 0.83 43.70
CA THR A 869 -40.21 -0.43 44.47
C THR A 869 -39.55 -0.41 45.84
N GLY A 870 -38.76 0.63 46.13
CA GLY A 870 -37.95 0.73 47.35
C GLY A 870 -36.80 -0.28 47.43
N THR A 871 -36.48 -1.02 46.36
CA THR A 871 -35.38 -2.01 46.36
C THR A 871 -34.65 -2.09 45.02
N TYR A 872 -33.37 -2.43 45.05
CA TYR A 872 -32.55 -2.65 43.85
C TYR A 872 -32.83 -3.97 43.11
N THR A 873 -33.71 -4.83 43.66
CA THR A 873 -33.98 -6.19 43.15
C THR A 873 -34.41 -6.21 41.68
N ALA A 874 -35.39 -5.36 41.32
CA ALA A 874 -35.93 -5.30 39.97
C ALA A 874 -34.88 -4.83 38.95
N THR A 875 -34.04 -3.88 39.35
CA THR A 875 -32.96 -3.31 38.54
C THR A 875 -31.86 -4.34 38.23
N PHE A 876 -31.45 -5.15 39.20
CA PHE A 876 -30.48 -6.22 38.96
C PHE A 876 -31.06 -7.39 38.14
N PHE A 877 -32.36 -7.70 38.29
CA PHE A 877 -33.03 -8.70 37.43
C PHE A 877 -33.19 -8.22 35.98
N LEU A 878 -33.45 -6.92 35.76
CA LEU A 878 -33.45 -6.31 34.41
C LEU A 878 -32.06 -6.44 33.76
N SER A 879 -30.99 -6.17 34.52
CA SER A 879 -29.60 -6.37 34.07
C SER A 879 -29.33 -7.81 33.64
N GLY A 880 -29.62 -8.78 34.53
CA GLY A 880 -29.39 -10.19 34.26
C GLY A 880 -30.18 -10.71 33.04
N PHE A 881 -31.44 -10.27 32.89
CA PHE A 881 -32.27 -10.67 31.76
C PHE A 881 -31.72 -10.15 30.42
N ALA A 882 -31.25 -8.91 30.37
CA ALA A 882 -30.67 -8.32 29.16
C ALA A 882 -29.37 -9.03 28.75
N LEU A 883 -28.47 -9.29 29.70
CA LEU A 883 -27.21 -10.02 29.47
C LEU A 883 -27.45 -11.46 28.99
N ILE A 884 -28.36 -12.22 29.62
CA ILE A 884 -28.70 -13.57 29.17
C ILE A 884 -29.37 -13.55 27.79
N SER A 885 -30.22 -12.57 27.51
CA SER A 885 -30.84 -12.40 26.18
C SER A 885 -29.79 -12.16 25.07
N SER A 886 -28.72 -11.40 25.35
CA SER A 886 -27.57 -11.22 24.44
C SER A 886 -26.86 -12.55 24.13
N ALA A 887 -26.57 -13.35 25.15
CA ALA A 887 -25.92 -14.66 24.99
C ALA A 887 -26.81 -15.68 24.25
N LEU A 888 -28.13 -15.70 24.53
CA LEU A 888 -29.10 -16.57 23.87
C LEU A 888 -29.24 -16.26 22.37
N LEU A 889 -29.27 -14.98 21.98
CA LEU A 889 -29.38 -14.56 20.58
C LEU A 889 -28.24 -15.13 19.72
N LEU A 890 -27.00 -14.99 20.19
CA LEU A 890 -25.83 -15.57 19.52
C LEU A 890 -25.83 -17.10 19.54
N CYS A 891 -26.32 -17.71 20.63
CA CYS A 891 -26.40 -19.16 20.77
C CYS A 891 -27.35 -19.78 19.74
N THR A 892 -28.58 -19.29 19.66
CA THR A 892 -29.59 -19.75 18.68
C THR A 892 -29.05 -19.71 17.25
N ILE A 893 -28.33 -18.64 16.89
CA ILE A 893 -27.83 -18.46 15.53
C ILE A 893 -26.59 -19.31 15.26
N THR A 894 -25.75 -19.56 16.28
CA THR A 894 -24.67 -20.56 16.21
C THR A 894 -25.24 -21.97 15.97
N VAL A 895 -26.34 -22.33 16.64
CA VAL A 895 -27.05 -23.61 16.45
C VAL A 895 -27.68 -23.70 15.06
N VAL A 896 -28.43 -22.68 14.61
CA VAL A 896 -29.05 -22.66 13.26
C VAL A 896 -28.00 -22.85 12.17
N ARG A 897 -26.83 -22.18 12.28
CA ARG A 897 -25.71 -22.34 11.33
C ARG A 897 -25.08 -23.73 11.39
N HIS A 898 -25.06 -24.38 12.55
CA HIS A 898 -24.61 -25.76 12.70
C HIS A 898 -25.58 -26.74 12.02
N CYS A 899 -26.88 -26.60 12.28
CA CYS A 899 -27.94 -27.38 11.63
C CYS A 899 -27.94 -27.22 10.11
N GLN A 900 -27.86 -25.99 9.59
CA GLN A 900 -27.78 -25.72 8.14
C GLN A 900 -26.54 -26.35 7.49
N ARG A 901 -25.39 -26.37 8.18
CA ARG A 901 -24.18 -27.06 7.70
C ARG A 901 -24.35 -28.58 7.68
N ILE A 902 -24.95 -29.18 8.72
CA ILE A 902 -25.27 -30.61 8.75
C ILE A 902 -26.23 -30.96 7.60
N GLN A 903 -27.28 -30.15 7.40
CA GLN A 903 -28.31 -30.38 6.39
C GLN A 903 -27.79 -30.24 4.95
N ARG A 904 -26.88 -29.28 4.68
CA ARG A 904 -26.15 -29.24 3.40
C ARG A 904 -25.26 -30.47 3.20
N ASN A 905 -24.55 -30.89 4.25
CA ASN A 905 -23.64 -32.05 4.20
C ASN A 905 -24.37 -33.41 4.14
N SER A 906 -25.68 -33.48 4.44
CA SER A 906 -26.51 -34.66 4.18
C SER A 906 -27.13 -34.62 2.78
N LEU A 907 -27.63 -33.47 2.33
CA LEU A 907 -28.11 -33.28 0.95
C LEU A 907 -27.03 -33.63 -0.09
N SER A 908 -25.78 -33.18 0.14
CA SER A 908 -24.63 -33.49 -0.73
C SER A 908 -24.17 -34.97 -0.68
N LYS A 909 -24.82 -35.82 0.11
CA LYS A 909 -24.56 -37.28 0.18
C LYS A 909 -25.71 -38.14 -0.33
N VAL A 910 -26.84 -37.53 -0.68
CA VAL A 910 -28.07 -38.24 -1.10
C VAL A 910 -28.45 -37.93 -2.56
N ALA A 911 -27.93 -36.84 -3.14
CA ALA A 911 -28.15 -36.51 -4.55
C ALA A 911 -27.44 -37.51 -5.49
N THR A 912 -28.22 -38.29 -6.25
CA THR A 912 -27.74 -39.01 -7.44
C THR A 912 -27.68 -38.06 -8.64
N PRO A 913 -26.81 -38.31 -9.64
CA PRO A 913 -26.46 -37.32 -10.67
C PRO A 913 -27.66 -36.71 -11.42
N GLU A 914 -28.64 -37.55 -11.78
CA GLU A 914 -29.82 -37.21 -12.56
C GLU A 914 -30.78 -36.21 -11.85
N THR A 915 -30.61 -36.00 -10.54
CA THR A 915 -31.49 -35.11 -9.76
C THR A 915 -31.00 -33.67 -9.63
N CYS A 916 -29.78 -33.36 -10.09
CA CYS A 916 -29.23 -32.00 -10.02
C CYS A 916 -29.80 -31.08 -11.12
N GLU A 917 -29.87 -31.55 -12.37
CA GLU A 917 -30.23 -30.71 -13.53
C GLU A 917 -31.63 -30.09 -13.39
N ALA A 918 -32.61 -30.88 -12.92
CA ALA A 918 -33.98 -30.42 -12.73
C ALA A 918 -34.13 -29.29 -11.68
N LYS A 919 -33.32 -29.30 -10.62
CA LYS A 919 -33.42 -28.29 -9.53
C LYS A 919 -32.55 -27.06 -9.73
N GLN A 920 -31.60 -27.10 -10.65
CA GLN A 920 -30.75 -25.96 -10.94
C GLN A 920 -31.44 -24.91 -11.83
N ALA A 921 -32.55 -25.28 -12.50
CA ALA A 921 -33.39 -24.38 -13.27
C ALA A 921 -34.27 -23.43 -12.41
N GLU A 922 -34.91 -23.94 -11.34
CA GLU A 922 -35.82 -23.12 -10.52
C GLU A 922 -35.11 -22.06 -9.66
N PHE A 923 -33.85 -22.28 -9.30
CA PHE A 923 -33.15 -21.42 -8.32
C PHE A 923 -32.63 -20.09 -8.88
N TYR A 924 -32.67 -19.88 -10.20
CA TYR A 924 -32.23 -18.62 -10.83
C TYR A 924 -33.33 -17.56 -10.95
N THR A 925 -34.60 -17.93 -10.80
CA THR A 925 -35.75 -17.03 -11.03
C THR A 925 -36.07 -16.12 -9.84
N VAL A 926 -35.52 -16.40 -8.64
CA VAL A 926 -35.83 -15.66 -7.39
C VAL A 926 -34.62 -14.88 -6.86
N LYS A 927 -33.85 -14.27 -7.78
CA LYS A 927 -32.76 -13.33 -7.44
C LYS A 927 -32.66 -12.09 -8.34
N ILE A 928 -33.79 -11.70 -8.96
CA ILE A 928 -33.99 -10.38 -9.55
C ILE A 928 -35.33 -9.83 -9.02
N LEU A 929 -35.27 -9.21 -7.84
CA LEU A 929 -36.19 -8.21 -7.27
C LEU A 929 -35.55 -7.62 -6.00
#